data_AF-A0A946MFZ9-F1
#
_entry.id   AF-A0A946MFZ9-F1
#
_cell.length_a   1.000
_cell.length_b   1.000
_cell.length_c   1.000
_cell.angle_alpha   90.00
_cell.angle_beta   90.00
_cell.angle_gamma   90.00
#
_symmetry.space_group_name_H-M   'P 1'
#
loop_
_entity.id
_entity.type
_entity.pdbx_description
1 polymer ?
#
loop_
_entity_poly.entity_id
_entity_poly.type
_entity_poly.pdbx_seq_one_letter_code
_entity_poly.pdbx_strand_id
1 'polypeptide(L)'
;MNRILMCRRLHILICLISSLTLFSTPLHGQPNEDNRRGALLLQVQLPIDLQSIDDLVQSVGGAVDQLQTIPATAGNGQRPYLILRFINNPDLSSAYEACNVLAQRLAHSDVTAACETVALLSGSIQDHVLLVALASQQIYVAPATTLGPIATSKSDQQTPSPAMLDDYLRFTAANQLLPKAIVLGLLDPAQGVYKLTTNQGITYAIQPERDELSQSAGFTKEQTLSEPGSPFEFSASQLDNSINTRVLEHSSDEALTTKLNIAADLFFQGDKTVGKYHPAVVDLISHSTAGHLTAADINEKTKLVKHLADSGHNWIGFNIDCSGGDYASILELCNTIAELNQRGQDITTVAFIQNQALESAALIALACDHIFLSKQAIIGGPGNQPLSADELIDILPPLKKIAQHKNRTWSIFAAMIDPSLPIHIYHHRVTDVKKIFCRVQYNQQTELDNSNKKPEDALVDNWIEKPGDALIDGSDGFTQNELQQLGLKGLQAGESMAKVLEHFNIDSNPESQSKRPWIAAIERFAMNPWFASVMLTIGMYGLFIEMGTPGLSIPGIIALLCFALFLWSKELNGTVDALEIVLIVVGVLCLAVEIFIIPGFGVFGFSGLGLIFIGLVLASQTFIIPQNSFQINSMTYSIATVIFSILGVIVLYIGLARTLSDTRFGHMLAPARSDQQEQADTHWNESLVHWDHLLGSQGVTITPLSPAGKVQIEGAIYDVISDGKHVDLGSSIEVIEVTGNRMVVSTDIS
;
A
#
# COMPACT_ATOMS: atom_id res chain seq x y z
N MET A 1 52.07 34.80 6.74
CA MET A 1 51.70 34.13 5.47
C MET A 1 52.36 32.77 5.24
N ASN A 2 53.60 32.51 5.71
CA ASN A 2 54.27 31.20 5.51
C ASN A 2 53.82 30.04 6.44
N ARG A 3 53.10 30.30 7.54
CA ARG A 3 52.56 29.22 8.39
C ARG A 3 51.24 28.61 7.89
N ILE A 4 50.48 29.34 7.09
CA ILE A 4 49.19 28.88 6.54
C ILE A 4 49.40 27.97 5.31
N LEU A 5 50.45 28.21 4.50
CA LEU A 5 50.81 27.30 3.41
C LEU A 5 51.35 25.95 3.90
N MET A 6 52.01 25.92 5.06
CA MET A 6 52.61 24.69 5.60
C MET A 6 51.56 23.74 6.21
N CYS A 7 50.50 24.28 6.83
CA CYS A 7 49.36 23.46 7.29
C CYS A 7 48.54 22.90 6.12
N ARG A 8 48.40 23.65 5.01
CA ARG A 8 47.66 23.18 3.82
C ARG A 8 48.40 22.07 3.07
N ARG A 9 49.74 22.11 3.04
CA ARG A 9 50.55 21.02 2.48
C ARG A 9 50.58 19.76 3.36
N LEU A 10 50.50 19.90 4.68
CA LEU A 10 50.43 18.75 5.60
C LEU A 10 49.06 18.06 5.57
N HIS A 11 47.95 18.81 5.43
CA HIS A 11 46.61 18.23 5.23
C HIS A 11 46.46 17.49 3.90
N ILE A 12 47.05 18.02 2.82
CA ILE A 12 47.05 17.35 1.51
C ILE A 12 47.89 16.06 1.55
N LEU A 13 49.00 16.05 2.30
CA LEU A 13 49.83 14.85 2.46
C LEU A 13 49.16 13.76 3.32
N ILE A 14 48.37 14.14 4.33
CA ILE A 14 47.60 13.19 5.16
C ILE A 14 46.38 12.61 4.41
N CYS A 15 45.76 13.38 3.49
CA CYS A 15 44.70 12.87 2.60
C CYS A 15 45.23 11.94 1.50
N LEU A 16 46.48 12.13 1.07
CA LEU A 16 47.14 11.26 0.07
C LEU A 16 47.64 9.92 0.64
N ILE A 17 47.84 9.82 1.95
CA ILE A 17 48.26 8.58 2.62
C ILE A 17 47.04 7.76 3.11
N SER A 18 45.87 8.38 3.27
CA SER A 18 44.61 7.70 3.61
C SER A 18 43.84 7.14 2.40
N SER A 19 44.27 7.44 1.17
CA SER A 19 43.70 6.91 -0.08
C SER A 19 44.45 5.67 -0.64
N LEU A 20 45.48 5.19 0.06
CA LEU A 20 46.32 4.04 -0.36
C LEU A 20 46.01 2.72 0.37
N THR A 21 44.77 2.56 0.86
CA THR A 21 44.22 1.25 1.24
C THR A 21 42.98 0.95 0.40
N LEU A 22 43.16 0.98 -0.93
CA LEU A 22 42.30 0.25 -1.83
C LEU A 22 42.48 -1.22 -1.52
N PHE A 23 41.48 -1.79 -0.82
CA PHE A 23 41.17 -3.20 -0.94
C PHE A 23 41.10 -3.52 -2.43
N SER A 24 42.06 -4.28 -2.93
CA SER A 24 41.98 -4.93 -4.22
C SER A 24 40.84 -5.95 -4.16
N THR A 25 39.63 -5.51 -4.47
CA THR A 25 38.59 -6.41 -4.97
C THR A 25 39.11 -6.94 -6.32
N PRO A 26 39.17 -8.27 -6.53
CA PRO A 26 39.53 -8.77 -7.83
C PRO A 26 38.48 -8.32 -8.84
N LEU A 27 38.95 -7.74 -9.95
CA LEU A 27 38.19 -7.48 -11.17
C LEU A 27 37.30 -8.71 -11.48
N HIS A 28 35.99 -8.51 -11.48
CA HIS A 28 35.05 -9.45 -12.10
C HIS A 28 35.44 -9.58 -13.57
N GLY A 29 35.98 -10.74 -13.94
CA GLY A 29 36.33 -11.04 -15.32
C GLY A 29 35.07 -10.96 -16.18
N GLN A 30 35.12 -10.19 -17.27
CA GLN A 30 34.10 -10.31 -18.30
C GLN A 30 34.07 -11.77 -18.79
N PRO A 31 32.89 -12.37 -18.95
CA PRO A 31 32.78 -13.72 -19.47
C PRO A 31 33.40 -13.78 -20.87
N ASN A 32 34.33 -14.72 -21.04
CA ASN A 32 35.09 -14.94 -22.26
C ASN A 32 34.11 -15.18 -23.44
N GLU A 33 34.17 -14.38 -24.50
CA GLU A 33 33.17 -14.42 -25.60
C GLU A 33 33.11 -15.79 -26.32
N ASP A 34 34.19 -16.58 -26.25
CA ASP A 34 34.33 -17.87 -26.95
C ASP A 34 33.67 -19.07 -26.25
N ASN A 35 32.95 -18.90 -25.12
CA ASN A 35 32.43 -20.01 -24.32
C ASN A 35 31.01 -19.78 -23.76
N ARG A 36 30.10 -19.22 -24.58
CA ARG A 36 28.73 -18.87 -24.19
C ARG A 36 27.77 -20.06 -24.28
N ARG A 37 27.15 -20.42 -23.16
CA ARG A 37 26.08 -21.46 -23.08
C ARG A 37 24.72 -20.82 -22.81
N GLY A 38 23.68 -21.36 -23.43
CA GLY A 38 22.30 -21.04 -23.07
C GLY A 38 21.85 -21.78 -21.82
N ALA A 39 20.88 -21.22 -21.12
CA ALA A 39 20.29 -21.81 -19.93
C ALA A 39 18.80 -21.52 -19.83
N LEU A 40 18.04 -22.48 -19.30
CA LEU A 40 16.64 -22.32 -18.94
C LEU A 40 16.45 -22.64 -17.45
N LEU A 41 15.89 -21.70 -16.72
CA LEU A 41 15.57 -21.81 -15.29
C LEU A 41 14.11 -22.24 -15.11
N LEU A 42 13.87 -23.37 -14.44
CA LEU A 42 12.57 -23.77 -13.91
C LEU A 42 12.54 -23.57 -12.40
N GLN A 43 11.49 -22.91 -11.89
CA GLN A 43 11.24 -22.80 -10.46
C GLN A 43 10.30 -23.91 -10.01
N VAL A 44 10.73 -24.65 -8.98
CA VAL A 44 10.02 -25.80 -8.40
C VAL A 44 9.64 -25.46 -6.97
N GLN A 45 8.34 -25.36 -6.69
CA GLN A 45 7.79 -25.10 -5.37
C GLN A 45 7.70 -26.40 -4.56
N LEU A 46 8.23 -26.37 -3.34
CA LEU A 46 8.14 -27.47 -2.39
C LEU A 46 6.85 -27.34 -1.55
N PRO A 47 6.20 -28.47 -1.19
CA PRO A 47 6.64 -29.85 -1.37
C PRO A 47 6.32 -30.41 -2.77
N ILE A 48 7.18 -31.31 -3.26
CA ILE A 48 6.86 -32.16 -4.41
C ILE A 48 6.00 -33.32 -3.92
N ASP A 49 4.76 -33.42 -4.41
CA ASP A 49 3.81 -34.46 -4.05
C ASP A 49 3.39 -35.30 -5.26
N LEU A 50 2.67 -36.40 -5.01
CA LEU A 50 2.19 -37.29 -6.08
C LEU A 50 1.12 -36.65 -6.97
N GLN A 51 0.56 -35.50 -6.59
CA GLN A 51 -0.46 -34.81 -7.40
C GLN A 51 0.18 -33.84 -8.41
N SER A 52 1.32 -33.23 -8.06
CA SER A 52 2.04 -32.24 -8.86
C SER A 52 3.17 -32.83 -9.73
N ILE A 53 3.55 -34.08 -9.48
CA ILE A 53 4.71 -34.70 -10.14
C ILE A 53 4.57 -34.83 -11.66
N ASP A 54 3.39 -35.16 -12.17
CA ASP A 54 3.17 -35.34 -13.61
C ASP A 54 3.35 -34.01 -14.37
N ASP A 55 2.80 -32.93 -13.82
CA ASP A 55 2.96 -31.57 -14.37
C ASP A 55 4.44 -31.13 -14.36
N LEU A 56 5.17 -31.49 -13.30
CA LEU A 56 6.58 -31.18 -13.17
C LEU A 56 7.44 -31.97 -14.17
N VAL A 57 7.16 -33.26 -14.36
CA VAL A 57 7.82 -34.09 -15.38
C VAL A 57 7.53 -33.56 -16.79
N GLN A 58 6.29 -33.16 -17.07
CA GLN A 58 5.93 -32.55 -18.35
C GLN A 58 6.64 -31.20 -18.56
N SER A 59 6.74 -30.37 -17.52
CA SER A 59 7.42 -29.08 -17.57
C SER A 59 8.93 -29.23 -17.83
N VAL A 60 9.56 -30.22 -17.19
CA VAL A 60 10.96 -30.60 -17.48
C VAL A 60 11.10 -31.07 -18.93
N GLY A 61 10.16 -31.86 -19.45
CA GLY A 61 10.14 -32.26 -20.85
C GLY A 61 10.07 -31.07 -21.81
N GLY A 62 9.10 -30.17 -21.62
CA GLY A 62 8.95 -28.97 -22.45
C GLY A 62 10.15 -28.03 -22.37
N ALA A 63 10.76 -27.90 -21.18
CA ALA A 63 12.00 -27.15 -20.99
C ALA A 63 13.17 -27.73 -21.79
N VAL A 64 13.31 -29.06 -21.80
CA VAL A 64 14.32 -29.75 -22.60
C VAL A 64 14.10 -29.52 -24.09
N ASP A 65 12.86 -29.60 -24.55
CA ASP A 65 12.51 -29.34 -25.96
C ASP A 65 12.82 -27.88 -26.35
N GLN A 66 12.51 -26.90 -25.48
CA GLN A 66 12.86 -25.50 -25.71
C GLN A 66 14.38 -25.28 -25.79
N LEU A 67 15.15 -25.90 -24.89
CA LEU A 67 16.61 -25.80 -24.89
C LEU A 67 17.24 -26.31 -26.20
N GLN A 68 16.62 -27.29 -26.86
CA GLN A 68 17.08 -27.79 -28.16
C GLN A 68 16.85 -26.79 -29.31
N THR A 69 15.95 -25.82 -29.14
CA THR A 69 15.68 -24.78 -30.15
C THR A 69 16.62 -23.58 -30.04
N ILE A 70 17.32 -23.42 -28.91
CA ILE A 70 18.26 -22.32 -28.70
C ILE A 70 19.44 -22.53 -29.68
N PRO A 71 19.78 -21.55 -30.53
CA PRO A 71 20.90 -21.67 -31.45
C PRO A 71 22.17 -21.97 -30.67
N ALA A 72 22.83 -23.09 -30.97
CA ALA A 72 24.11 -23.42 -30.36
C ALA A 72 25.10 -22.28 -30.63
N THR A 73 25.37 -21.44 -29.63
CA THR A 73 26.39 -20.40 -29.77
C THR A 73 27.73 -21.07 -30.04
N ALA A 74 28.36 -20.61 -31.12
CA ALA A 74 29.52 -21.19 -31.76
C ALA A 74 30.65 -21.55 -30.77
N GLY A 75 31.27 -22.72 -30.98
CA GLY A 75 32.60 -23.00 -30.41
C GLY A 75 32.94 -24.47 -30.19
N ASN A 76 32.19 -25.19 -29.33
CA ASN A 76 32.78 -26.39 -28.69
C ASN A 76 31.83 -27.55 -28.34
N GLY A 77 30.62 -27.63 -28.90
CA GLY A 77 29.72 -28.77 -28.64
C GLY A 77 29.24 -28.88 -27.18
N GLN A 78 29.22 -27.77 -26.46
CA GLN A 78 28.78 -27.73 -25.06
C GLN A 78 27.25 -27.68 -24.96
N ARG A 79 26.68 -28.50 -24.08
CA ARG A 79 25.23 -28.60 -23.86
C ARG A 79 24.71 -27.39 -23.05
N PRO A 80 23.49 -26.90 -23.32
CA PRO A 80 22.87 -25.84 -22.52
C PRO A 80 22.53 -26.33 -21.11
N TYR A 81 22.27 -25.41 -20.18
CA TYR A 81 21.89 -25.73 -18.81
C TYR A 81 20.38 -25.79 -18.61
N LEU A 82 19.89 -26.85 -17.98
CA LEU A 82 18.57 -26.87 -17.36
C LEU A 82 18.75 -26.66 -15.86
N ILE A 83 18.29 -25.53 -15.34
CA ILE A 83 18.46 -25.16 -13.94
C ILE A 83 17.14 -25.36 -13.20
N LEU A 84 17.12 -26.21 -12.19
CA LEU A 84 15.99 -26.39 -11.28
C LEU A 84 16.26 -25.60 -9.99
N ARG A 85 15.50 -24.55 -9.76
CA ARG A 85 15.52 -23.80 -8.49
C ARG A 85 14.45 -24.33 -7.58
N PHE A 86 14.85 -24.89 -6.45
CA PHE A 86 13.91 -25.39 -5.45
C PHE A 86 13.57 -24.28 -4.46
N ILE A 87 12.28 -24.00 -4.35
CA ILE A 87 11.71 -22.98 -3.49
C ILE A 87 11.18 -23.67 -2.25
N ASN A 88 11.91 -23.48 -1.15
CA ASN A 88 11.64 -24.23 0.06
C ASN A 88 10.45 -23.71 0.86
N ASN A 89 9.67 -24.63 1.41
CA ASN A 89 8.63 -24.37 2.40
C ASN A 89 8.94 -25.18 3.67
N PRO A 90 9.35 -24.54 4.77
CA PRO A 90 9.84 -25.24 5.97
C PRO A 90 8.75 -26.07 6.68
N ASP A 91 7.47 -25.82 6.42
CA ASP A 91 6.36 -26.50 7.10
C ASP A 91 5.92 -27.80 6.40
N LEU A 92 6.41 -28.03 5.17
CA LEU A 92 5.94 -29.12 4.30
C LEU A 92 7.11 -29.96 3.79
N SER A 93 6.87 -31.25 3.59
CA SER A 93 7.90 -32.21 3.17
C SER A 93 7.54 -32.84 1.84
N SER A 94 8.48 -32.86 0.90
CA SER A 94 8.32 -33.54 -0.39
C SER A 94 8.32 -35.06 -0.23
N ALA A 95 7.39 -35.72 -0.92
CA ALA A 95 7.24 -37.17 -0.89
C ALA A 95 8.40 -37.86 -1.63
N TYR A 96 8.96 -38.92 -1.04
CA TYR A 96 10.07 -39.68 -1.63
C TYR A 96 9.71 -40.23 -3.01
N GLU A 97 8.53 -40.83 -3.18
CA GLU A 97 8.12 -41.44 -4.45
C GLU A 97 8.06 -40.40 -5.57
N ALA A 98 7.53 -39.21 -5.29
CA ALA A 98 7.45 -38.12 -6.25
C ALA A 98 8.84 -37.59 -6.62
N CYS A 99 9.70 -37.37 -5.61
CA CYS A 99 11.10 -36.98 -5.83
C CYS A 99 11.88 -38.04 -6.63
N ASN A 100 11.63 -39.33 -6.41
CA ASN A 100 12.31 -40.41 -7.14
C ASN A 100 11.90 -40.43 -8.62
N VAL A 101 10.61 -40.23 -8.93
CA VAL A 101 10.14 -40.11 -10.33
C VAL A 101 10.84 -38.96 -11.05
N LEU A 102 10.95 -37.79 -10.41
CA LEU A 102 11.66 -36.64 -10.99
C LEU A 102 13.17 -36.91 -11.14
N ALA A 103 13.80 -37.49 -10.12
CA ALA A 103 15.21 -37.86 -10.15
C ALA A 103 15.52 -38.82 -11.31
N GLN A 104 14.67 -39.83 -11.52
CA GLN A 104 14.78 -40.76 -12.64
C GLN A 104 14.60 -40.06 -13.99
N ARG A 105 13.67 -39.09 -14.10
CA ARG A 105 13.48 -38.30 -15.31
C ARG A 105 14.74 -37.48 -15.64
N LEU A 106 15.34 -36.81 -14.66
CA LEU A 106 16.56 -36.00 -14.87
C LEU A 106 17.77 -36.83 -15.25
N ALA A 107 17.85 -38.07 -14.75
CA ALA A 107 18.91 -39.01 -15.08
C ALA A 107 18.68 -39.76 -16.41
N HIS A 108 17.51 -39.61 -17.03
CA HIS A 108 17.20 -40.30 -18.28
C HIS A 108 18.10 -39.80 -19.43
N SER A 109 18.40 -40.68 -20.38
CA SER A 109 19.41 -40.42 -21.42
C SER A 109 19.02 -39.31 -22.40
N ASP A 110 17.73 -39.06 -22.60
CA ASP A 110 17.23 -37.97 -23.46
C ASP A 110 17.49 -36.59 -22.84
N VAL A 111 17.23 -36.43 -21.55
CA VAL A 111 17.48 -35.18 -20.80
C VAL A 111 18.98 -34.92 -20.72
N THR A 112 19.74 -35.93 -20.30
CA THR A 112 21.20 -35.79 -20.14
C THR A 112 21.92 -35.62 -21.48
N ALA A 113 21.41 -36.18 -22.59
CA ALA A 113 21.98 -35.90 -23.91
C ALA A 113 21.70 -34.46 -24.38
N ALA A 114 20.52 -33.93 -24.07
CA ALA A 114 20.09 -32.61 -24.52
C ALA A 114 20.68 -31.45 -23.70
N CYS A 115 20.87 -31.62 -22.38
CA CYS A 115 21.27 -30.54 -21.48
C CYS A 115 22.11 -31.00 -20.28
N GLU A 116 22.77 -30.05 -19.62
CA GLU A 116 23.39 -30.23 -18.30
C GLU A 116 22.42 -29.77 -17.21
N THR A 117 22.03 -30.67 -16.32
CA THR A 117 21.09 -30.39 -15.24
C THR A 117 21.79 -29.81 -14.02
N VAL A 118 21.25 -28.71 -13.49
CA VAL A 118 21.78 -28.00 -12.32
C VAL A 118 20.68 -27.85 -11.29
N ALA A 119 20.89 -28.38 -10.08
CA ALA A 119 20.01 -28.14 -8.95
C ALA A 119 20.51 -26.95 -8.13
N LEU A 120 19.64 -25.96 -7.93
CA LEU A 120 19.89 -24.80 -7.08
C LEU A 120 19.05 -24.91 -5.80
N LEU A 121 19.75 -25.03 -4.68
CA LEU A 121 19.14 -25.18 -3.35
C LEU A 121 19.35 -23.89 -2.53
N SER A 122 18.29 -23.47 -1.84
CA SER A 122 18.29 -22.34 -0.91
C SER A 122 17.47 -22.66 0.34
N GLY A 123 17.86 -22.07 1.48
CA GLY A 123 17.19 -22.30 2.75
C GLY A 123 17.54 -23.65 3.40
N SER A 124 16.61 -24.20 4.20
CA SER A 124 16.82 -25.46 4.92
C SER A 124 16.17 -26.65 4.21
N ILE A 125 16.95 -27.51 3.57
CA ILE A 125 16.47 -28.66 2.81
C ILE A 125 16.44 -29.89 3.72
N GLN A 126 15.28 -30.16 4.33
CA GLN A 126 15.08 -31.26 5.29
C GLN A 126 14.20 -32.41 4.76
N ASP A 127 14.04 -32.52 3.43
CA ASP A 127 13.14 -33.48 2.81
C ASP A 127 13.80 -34.24 1.64
N HIS A 128 12.98 -35.00 0.89
CA HIS A 128 13.47 -35.86 -0.18
C HIS A 128 13.93 -35.12 -1.46
N VAL A 129 13.91 -33.78 -1.49
CA VAL A 129 14.40 -32.99 -2.64
C VAL A 129 15.89 -33.18 -2.87
N LEU A 130 16.64 -33.53 -1.81
CA LEU A 130 18.05 -33.89 -1.95
C LEU A 130 18.25 -35.04 -2.97
N LEU A 131 17.29 -35.97 -3.09
CA LEU A 131 17.36 -37.04 -4.09
C LEU A 131 17.40 -36.50 -5.52
N VAL A 132 16.55 -35.50 -5.80
CA VAL A 132 16.47 -34.83 -7.10
C VAL A 132 17.75 -34.03 -7.37
N ALA A 133 18.27 -33.36 -6.34
CA ALA A 133 19.53 -32.63 -6.42
C ALA A 133 20.71 -33.56 -6.73
N LEU A 134 20.77 -34.73 -6.07
CA LEU A 134 21.80 -35.75 -6.32
C LEU A 134 21.69 -36.37 -7.72
N ALA A 135 20.50 -36.46 -8.29
CA ALA A 135 20.29 -36.94 -9.66
C ALA A 135 20.70 -35.92 -10.73
N SER A 136 20.78 -34.63 -10.38
CA SER A 136 21.30 -33.58 -11.26
C SER A 136 22.80 -33.73 -11.49
N GLN A 137 23.34 -33.16 -12.57
CA GLN A 137 24.78 -33.22 -12.87
C GLN A 137 25.61 -32.22 -12.04
N GLN A 138 24.99 -31.17 -11.50
CA GLN A 138 25.64 -30.19 -10.62
C GLN A 138 24.67 -29.72 -9.53
N ILE A 139 25.20 -29.43 -8.33
CA ILE A 139 24.46 -28.76 -7.25
C ILE A 139 25.13 -27.42 -6.92
N TYR A 140 24.31 -26.39 -6.86
CA TYR A 140 24.66 -25.09 -6.31
C TYR A 140 23.82 -24.82 -5.07
N VAL A 141 24.45 -24.29 -4.03
CA VAL A 141 23.77 -23.89 -2.79
C VAL A 141 23.97 -22.40 -2.52
N ALA A 142 22.93 -21.74 -2.00
CA ALA A 142 23.06 -20.39 -1.48
C ALA A 142 23.89 -20.36 -0.17
N PRO A 143 24.57 -19.26 0.19
CA PRO A 143 25.46 -19.19 1.36
C PRO A 143 24.85 -19.62 2.70
N ALA A 144 23.55 -19.37 2.90
CA ALA A 144 22.83 -19.69 4.13
C ALA A 144 22.12 -21.06 4.12
N THR A 145 22.38 -21.89 3.10
CA THR A 145 21.67 -23.17 2.92
C THR A 145 22.14 -24.20 3.94
N THR A 146 21.19 -24.95 4.51
CA THR A 146 21.46 -26.12 5.36
C THR A 146 20.80 -27.36 4.76
N LEU A 147 21.50 -28.49 4.77
CA LEU A 147 20.99 -29.78 4.32
C LEU A 147 20.72 -30.68 5.52
N GLY A 148 19.57 -31.36 5.52
CA GLY A 148 19.16 -32.35 6.53
C GLY A 148 18.59 -31.76 7.82
N PRO A 149 18.18 -32.64 8.75
CA PRO A 149 17.97 -34.09 8.61
C PRO A 149 16.78 -34.46 7.71
N ILE A 150 16.89 -35.52 6.88
CA ILE A 150 15.83 -35.94 5.93
C ILE A 150 14.82 -36.89 6.59
N ALA A 151 15.28 -37.83 7.42
CA ALA A 151 14.43 -38.84 8.06
C ALA A 151 13.71 -38.37 9.34
N THR A 152 13.54 -37.06 9.51
CA THR A 152 12.79 -36.49 10.65
C THR A 152 11.63 -35.62 10.21
N SER A 153 11.22 -35.67 8.94
CA SER A 153 9.95 -35.04 8.55
C SER A 153 8.84 -35.66 9.40
N LYS A 154 7.95 -34.82 9.94
CA LYS A 154 6.99 -35.16 11.01
C LYS A 154 6.03 -36.33 10.68
N SER A 155 6.07 -36.87 9.46
CA SER A 155 5.24 -37.99 8.97
C SER A 155 5.92 -39.36 9.01
N ASP A 156 7.25 -39.48 8.96
CA ASP A 156 7.95 -40.77 8.85
C ASP A 156 9.02 -40.96 9.94
N GLN A 157 8.62 -41.48 11.10
CA GLN A 157 9.53 -42.00 12.14
C GLN A 157 10.08 -43.40 11.81
N GLN A 158 10.13 -43.78 10.53
CA GLN A 158 10.63 -45.07 10.09
C GLN A 158 12.05 -44.93 9.54
N THR A 159 12.91 -45.86 9.96
CA THR A 159 14.21 -46.08 9.35
C THR A 159 14.06 -46.14 7.83
N PRO A 160 14.95 -45.49 7.06
CA PRO A 160 14.82 -45.42 5.60
C PRO A 160 14.78 -46.83 5.01
N SER A 161 13.86 -47.04 4.06
CA SER A 161 13.71 -48.36 3.43
C SER A 161 14.98 -48.73 2.64
N PRO A 162 15.33 -50.03 2.53
CA PRO A 162 16.49 -50.44 1.75
C PRO A 162 16.46 -49.99 0.28
N ALA A 163 15.26 -49.88 -0.31
CA ALA A 163 15.07 -49.38 -1.67
C ALA A 163 15.36 -47.87 -1.78
N MET A 164 14.90 -47.07 -0.81
CA MET A 164 15.22 -45.65 -0.73
C MET A 164 16.73 -45.44 -0.63
N LEU A 165 17.40 -46.20 0.24
CA LEU A 165 18.85 -46.12 0.40
C LEU A 165 19.59 -46.41 -0.91
N ASP A 166 19.17 -47.45 -1.63
CA ASP A 166 19.76 -47.82 -2.92
C ASP A 166 19.62 -46.70 -3.97
N ASP A 167 18.45 -46.05 -4.05
CA ASP A 167 18.25 -44.93 -4.97
C ASP A 167 19.16 -43.73 -4.66
N TYR A 168 19.27 -43.33 -3.39
CA TYR A 168 20.18 -42.24 -2.98
C TYR A 168 21.64 -42.60 -3.27
N LEU A 169 22.06 -43.81 -2.94
CA LEU A 169 23.43 -44.28 -3.19
C LEU A 169 23.73 -44.39 -4.68
N ARG A 170 22.77 -44.80 -5.51
CA ARG A 170 22.89 -44.86 -6.96
C ARG A 170 23.22 -43.49 -7.55
N PHE A 171 22.45 -42.45 -7.21
CA PHE A 171 22.70 -41.09 -7.72
C PHE A 171 23.95 -40.46 -7.12
N THR A 172 24.24 -40.75 -5.85
CA THR A 172 25.49 -40.32 -5.20
C THR A 172 26.71 -40.89 -5.91
N ALA A 173 26.68 -42.18 -6.28
CA ALA A 173 27.76 -42.84 -7.00
C ALA A 173 27.88 -42.34 -8.46
N ALA A 174 26.75 -42.04 -9.11
CA ALA A 174 26.72 -41.59 -10.50
C ALA A 174 27.33 -40.18 -10.69
N ASN A 175 26.95 -39.22 -9.85
CA ASN A 175 27.35 -37.81 -10.03
C ASN A 175 28.45 -37.35 -9.06
N GLN A 176 28.69 -38.07 -7.97
CA GLN A 176 29.75 -37.78 -6.97
C GLN A 176 29.69 -36.34 -6.43
N LEU A 177 28.48 -35.80 -6.28
CA LEU A 177 28.26 -34.41 -5.86
C LEU A 177 28.43 -34.19 -4.36
N LEU A 178 28.03 -35.19 -3.58
CA LEU A 178 28.25 -35.26 -2.13
C LEU A 178 28.92 -36.60 -1.79
N PRO A 179 29.81 -36.63 -0.78
CA PRO A 179 30.35 -37.87 -0.25
C PRO A 179 29.25 -38.80 0.27
N LYS A 180 29.39 -40.10 -0.01
CA LYS A 180 28.49 -41.16 0.46
C LYS A 180 28.17 -41.06 1.96
N ALA A 181 29.20 -40.84 2.79
CA ALA A 181 29.03 -40.74 4.23
C ALA A 181 28.13 -39.57 4.68
N ILE A 182 28.22 -38.43 3.99
CA ILE A 182 27.35 -37.27 4.27
C ILE A 182 25.91 -37.62 3.93
N VAL A 183 25.65 -38.17 2.73
CA VAL A 183 24.30 -38.56 2.30
C VAL A 183 23.68 -39.58 3.25
N LEU A 184 24.45 -40.57 3.69
CA LEU A 184 24.01 -41.58 4.67
C LEU A 184 23.64 -40.96 6.02
N GLY A 185 24.46 -40.05 6.56
CA GLY A 185 24.14 -39.38 7.83
C GLY A 185 22.93 -38.46 7.75
N LEU A 186 22.67 -37.84 6.58
CA LEU A 186 21.49 -37.01 6.38
C LEU A 186 20.19 -37.84 6.32
N LEU A 187 20.28 -39.10 5.85
CA LEU A 187 19.18 -40.04 5.70
C LEU A 187 18.93 -40.89 6.95
N ASP A 188 19.97 -41.30 7.66
CA ASP A 188 19.86 -42.21 8.80
C ASP A 188 20.57 -41.60 10.01
N PRO A 189 19.84 -41.07 11.00
CA PRO A 189 20.44 -40.47 12.19
C PRO A 189 21.23 -41.49 13.00
N ALA A 190 21.07 -42.81 12.80
CA ALA A 190 21.90 -43.81 13.47
C ALA A 190 23.36 -43.79 12.99
N GLN A 191 23.66 -43.18 11.84
CA GLN A 191 25.01 -43.10 11.30
C GLN A 191 25.74 -41.86 11.83
N GLY A 192 26.85 -42.07 12.55
CA GLY A 192 27.81 -40.99 12.84
C GLY A 192 28.61 -40.62 11.58
N VAL A 193 28.81 -39.32 11.35
CA VAL A 193 29.55 -38.80 10.19
C VAL A 193 30.85 -38.14 10.66
N TYR A 194 31.96 -38.56 10.06
CA TYR A 194 33.30 -38.10 10.43
C TYR A 194 34.03 -37.53 9.22
N LYS A 195 34.73 -36.42 9.43
CA LYS A 195 35.66 -35.84 8.46
C LYS A 195 37.08 -36.26 8.85
N LEU A 196 37.73 -36.99 7.96
CA LEU A 196 39.07 -37.54 8.15
C LEU A 196 40.05 -36.83 7.23
N THR A 197 41.21 -36.44 7.76
CA THR A 197 42.33 -35.92 6.97
C THR A 197 43.40 -37.00 6.88
N THR A 198 43.65 -37.46 5.66
CA THR A 198 44.68 -38.45 5.35
C THR A 198 45.78 -37.83 4.48
N ASN A 199 46.87 -38.55 4.29
CA ASN A 199 47.94 -38.16 3.35
C ASN A 199 47.46 -38.02 1.90
N GLN A 200 46.33 -38.64 1.54
CA GLN A 200 45.72 -38.56 0.20
C GLN A 200 44.70 -37.42 0.07
N GLY A 201 44.38 -36.73 1.17
CA GLY A 201 43.41 -35.64 1.19
C GLY A 201 42.32 -35.81 2.26
N ILE A 202 41.27 -35.01 2.13
CA ILE A 202 40.09 -35.04 2.99
C ILE A 202 39.15 -36.14 2.51
N THR A 203 38.62 -36.93 3.43
CA THR A 203 37.62 -37.97 3.14
C THR A 203 36.55 -37.97 4.23
N TYR A 204 35.33 -38.33 3.86
CA TYR A 204 34.20 -38.44 4.79
C TYR A 204 33.84 -39.90 4.94
N ALA A 205 33.63 -40.33 6.17
CA ALA A 205 33.39 -41.74 6.50
C ALA A 205 32.26 -41.87 7.53
N ILE A 206 31.47 -42.93 7.40
CA ILE A 206 30.58 -43.41 8.45
C ILE A 206 31.37 -44.19 9.51
N GLN A 207 30.80 -44.45 10.68
CA GLN A 207 31.54 -45.03 11.79
C GLN A 207 32.34 -46.32 11.49
N PRO A 208 31.78 -47.34 10.79
CA PRO A 208 32.56 -48.52 10.41
C PRO A 208 33.76 -48.20 9.51
N GLU A 209 33.55 -47.33 8.51
CA GLU A 209 34.60 -46.90 7.56
C GLU A 209 35.67 -46.06 8.28
N ARG A 210 35.27 -45.27 9.28
CA ARG A 210 36.16 -44.47 10.12
C ARG A 210 37.06 -45.36 10.98
N ASP A 211 36.51 -46.40 11.59
CA ASP A 211 37.28 -47.32 12.43
C ASP A 211 38.37 -48.05 11.61
N GLU A 212 38.07 -48.41 10.36
CA GLU A 212 39.05 -48.98 9.43
C GLU A 212 40.11 -47.97 8.99
N LEU A 213 39.70 -46.75 8.60
CA LEU A 213 40.62 -45.72 8.09
C LEU A 213 41.52 -45.14 9.19
N SER A 214 41.04 -45.06 10.44
CA SER A 214 41.84 -44.61 11.58
C SER A 214 43.03 -45.52 11.88
N GLN A 215 42.96 -46.80 11.49
CA GLN A 215 44.03 -47.78 11.65
C GLN A 215 45.01 -47.80 10.46
N SER A 216 44.72 -47.05 9.39
CA SER A 216 45.55 -47.02 8.18
C SER A 216 46.78 -46.13 8.32
N ALA A 217 47.88 -46.53 7.65
CA ALA A 217 49.12 -45.76 7.61
C ALA A 217 48.93 -44.50 6.73
N GLY A 218 48.50 -43.40 7.34
CA GLY A 218 48.28 -42.12 6.65
C GLY A 218 47.21 -41.23 7.26
N PHE A 219 46.57 -41.66 8.35
CA PHE A 219 45.65 -40.83 9.12
C PHE A 219 46.40 -39.72 9.89
N THR A 220 45.89 -38.49 9.80
CA THR A 220 46.47 -37.32 10.48
C THR A 220 45.52 -36.70 11.50
N LYS A 221 44.26 -36.47 11.14
CA LYS A 221 43.28 -35.75 11.96
C LYS A 221 41.86 -36.25 11.72
N GLU A 222 41.05 -36.30 12.77
CA GLU A 222 39.61 -36.57 12.73
C GLU A 222 38.84 -35.37 13.28
N GLN A 223 37.68 -35.12 12.68
CA GLN A 223 36.67 -34.19 13.18
C GLN A 223 35.31 -34.89 13.08
N THR A 224 34.65 -35.07 14.23
CA THR A 224 33.26 -35.53 14.26
C THR A 224 32.35 -34.42 13.74
N LEU A 225 31.50 -34.75 12.75
CA LEU A 225 30.47 -33.85 12.25
C LEU A 225 29.11 -34.15 12.88
N SER A 226 28.79 -35.43 13.09
CA SER A 226 27.61 -35.88 13.83
C SER A 226 27.92 -37.14 14.63
N GLU A 227 27.35 -37.22 15.84
CA GLU A 227 27.39 -38.42 16.65
C GLU A 227 26.23 -39.36 16.28
N PRO A 228 26.43 -40.69 16.35
CA PRO A 228 25.36 -41.67 16.13
C PRO A 228 24.13 -41.40 16.99
N GLY A 229 22.96 -41.41 16.37
CA GLY A 229 21.67 -41.14 16.99
C GLY A 229 21.28 -39.66 17.05
N SER A 230 22.14 -38.73 16.60
CA SER A 230 21.84 -37.30 16.55
C SER A 230 21.41 -36.87 15.14
N PRO A 231 20.42 -35.96 15.00
CA PRO A 231 20.06 -35.42 13.69
C PRO A 231 21.26 -34.69 13.08
N PHE A 232 21.66 -35.11 11.88
CA PHE A 232 22.77 -34.50 11.17
C PHE A 232 22.27 -33.38 10.26
N GLU A 233 22.84 -32.19 10.43
CA GLU A 233 22.69 -31.06 9.52
C GLU A 233 24.05 -30.70 8.91
N PHE A 234 24.06 -30.36 7.62
CA PHE A 234 25.25 -29.99 6.88
C PHE A 234 25.07 -28.62 6.22
N SER A 235 25.79 -27.61 6.73
CA SER A 235 25.69 -26.22 6.26
C SER A 235 26.55 -26.00 5.02
N ALA A 236 26.12 -25.08 4.15
CA ALA A 236 26.92 -24.60 3.02
C ALA A 236 28.31 -24.09 3.44
N SER A 237 28.47 -23.58 4.66
CA SER A 237 29.77 -23.16 5.23
C SER A 237 30.75 -24.32 5.49
N GLN A 238 30.26 -25.56 5.57
CA GLN A 238 31.07 -26.76 5.80
C GLN A 238 31.49 -27.45 4.50
N LEU A 239 30.97 -27.00 3.35
CA LEU A 239 31.41 -27.44 2.03
C LEU A 239 32.85 -26.94 1.79
N ASP A 240 33.76 -27.86 1.51
CA ASP A 240 35.13 -27.55 1.13
C ASP A 240 35.41 -27.99 -0.31
N ASN A 241 36.62 -27.70 -0.79
CA ASN A 241 37.03 -28.01 -2.16
C ASN A 241 37.13 -29.51 -2.47
N SER A 242 36.95 -30.41 -1.49
CA SER A 242 36.89 -31.86 -1.73
C SER A 242 35.49 -32.34 -2.11
N ILE A 243 34.48 -31.47 -1.99
CA ILE A 243 33.09 -31.76 -2.35
C ILE A 243 32.76 -31.05 -3.67
N ASN A 244 32.12 -31.75 -4.61
CA ASN A 244 31.80 -31.22 -5.94
C ASN A 244 30.56 -30.29 -5.97
N THR A 245 29.93 -30.07 -4.82
CA THR A 245 28.83 -29.11 -4.62
C THR A 245 29.39 -27.70 -4.41
N ARG A 246 28.85 -26.71 -5.14
CA ARG A 246 29.40 -25.34 -5.18
C ARG A 246 28.53 -24.37 -4.39
N VAL A 247 29.17 -23.43 -3.69
CA VAL A 247 28.48 -22.33 -2.98
C VAL A 247 28.49 -21.08 -3.87
N LEU A 248 27.32 -20.43 -3.99
CA LEU A 248 27.21 -19.13 -4.66
C LEU A 248 27.73 -18.00 -3.78
N GLU A 249 28.21 -16.91 -4.38
CA GLU A 249 28.64 -15.72 -3.62
C GLU A 249 27.45 -14.98 -3.00
N HIS A 250 26.33 -14.94 -3.72
CA HIS A 250 25.08 -14.28 -3.33
C HIS A 250 23.90 -15.09 -3.87
N SER A 251 22.73 -14.96 -3.24
CA SER A 251 21.47 -15.57 -3.71
C SER A 251 20.86 -14.78 -4.88
N SER A 252 21.61 -14.54 -5.95
CA SER A 252 21.13 -13.81 -7.13
C SER A 252 21.33 -14.58 -8.43
N ASP A 253 20.44 -14.35 -9.39
CA ASP A 253 20.55 -14.89 -10.75
C ASP A 253 21.87 -14.46 -11.40
N GLU A 254 22.33 -13.23 -11.15
CA GLU A 254 23.60 -12.69 -11.64
C GLU A 254 24.81 -13.46 -11.11
N ALA A 255 24.79 -13.84 -9.82
CA ALA A 255 25.86 -14.65 -9.24
C ALA A 255 25.89 -16.05 -9.90
N LEU A 256 24.72 -16.63 -10.18
CA LEU A 256 24.60 -17.92 -10.84
C LEU A 256 25.07 -17.87 -12.30
N THR A 257 24.61 -16.88 -13.08
CA THR A 257 25.00 -16.72 -14.49
C THR A 257 26.49 -16.45 -14.63
N THR A 258 27.06 -15.63 -13.74
CA THR A 258 28.51 -15.38 -13.70
C THR A 258 29.27 -16.67 -13.39
N LYS A 259 28.81 -17.46 -12.41
CA LYS A 259 29.48 -18.70 -12.01
C LYS A 259 29.39 -19.81 -13.06
N LEU A 260 28.29 -19.86 -13.81
CA LEU A 260 28.07 -20.82 -14.91
C LEU A 260 28.55 -20.29 -16.27
N ASN A 261 29.10 -19.08 -16.34
CA ASN A 261 29.51 -18.41 -17.58
C ASN A 261 28.36 -18.34 -18.63
N ILE A 262 27.15 -18.06 -18.15
CA ILE A 262 25.95 -17.89 -18.98
C ILE A 262 25.86 -16.42 -19.38
N ALA A 263 25.68 -16.16 -20.67
CA ALA A 263 25.44 -14.82 -21.17
C ALA A 263 23.99 -14.40 -20.85
N ALA A 264 23.79 -13.16 -20.37
CA ALA A 264 22.49 -12.69 -19.87
C ALA A 264 21.38 -12.71 -20.95
N ASP A 265 21.75 -12.63 -22.23
CA ASP A 265 20.89 -12.74 -23.41
C ASP A 265 20.48 -14.18 -23.76
N LEU A 266 21.14 -15.19 -23.17
CA LEU A 266 20.86 -16.62 -23.35
C LEU A 266 20.38 -17.29 -22.05
N PHE A 267 19.99 -16.49 -21.06
CA PHE A 267 19.38 -16.95 -19.82
C PHE A 267 17.87 -16.75 -19.88
N PHE A 268 17.14 -17.84 -20.04
CA PHE A 268 15.69 -17.85 -20.15
C PHE A 268 15.08 -18.34 -18.82
N GLN A 269 14.00 -17.70 -18.37
CA GLN A 269 13.19 -18.19 -17.25
C GLN A 269 11.96 -18.88 -17.84
N GLY A 270 11.63 -20.06 -17.33
CA GLY A 270 10.40 -20.76 -17.71
C GLY A 270 9.17 -19.95 -17.30
N ASP A 271 8.13 -20.01 -18.13
CA ASP A 271 6.90 -19.21 -17.95
C ASP A 271 6.06 -19.60 -16.73
N LYS A 272 6.39 -20.69 -16.03
CA LYS A 272 5.60 -21.23 -14.92
C LYS A 272 6.46 -21.75 -13.78
N THR A 273 6.12 -21.30 -12.58
CA THR A 273 6.53 -21.93 -11.32
C THR A 273 5.66 -23.16 -11.09
N VAL A 274 6.26 -24.32 -10.80
CA VAL A 274 5.53 -25.59 -10.68
C VAL A 274 5.44 -26.02 -9.22
N GLY A 275 4.21 -26.25 -8.72
CA GLY A 275 3.92 -26.78 -7.38
C GLY A 275 2.78 -26.02 -6.67
N LYS A 276 2.40 -26.46 -5.46
CA LYS A 276 1.26 -25.88 -4.72
C LYS A 276 1.63 -24.57 -4.02
N TYR A 277 0.87 -23.52 -4.30
CA TYR A 277 0.94 -22.26 -3.57
C TYR A 277 0.16 -22.34 -2.25
N HIS A 278 0.71 -21.68 -1.22
CA HIS A 278 0.05 -21.31 0.02
C HIS A 278 -0.19 -19.80 -0.04
N PRO A 279 -1.25 -19.37 -0.74
CA PRO A 279 -1.47 -17.96 -1.01
C PRO A 279 -1.96 -17.23 0.23
N ALA A 280 -1.51 -15.99 0.39
CA ALA A 280 -2.18 -15.01 1.23
C ALA A 280 -2.45 -13.75 0.42
N VAL A 281 -3.57 -13.09 0.69
CA VAL A 281 -3.87 -11.77 0.12
C VAL A 281 -3.91 -10.73 1.23
N VAL A 282 -3.14 -9.66 1.03
CA VAL A 282 -3.06 -8.48 1.89
C VAL A 282 -3.79 -7.34 1.19
N ASP A 283 -4.93 -6.95 1.73
CA ASP A 283 -5.66 -5.78 1.22
C ASP A 283 -4.99 -4.49 1.70
N LEU A 284 -4.63 -3.65 0.73
CA LEU A 284 -4.12 -2.28 0.84
C LEU A 284 -5.12 -1.33 0.16
N ILE A 285 -6.37 -1.43 0.60
CA ILE A 285 -7.49 -0.62 0.11
C ILE A 285 -7.73 0.49 1.12
N SER A 286 -7.77 1.75 0.67
CA SER A 286 -8.23 2.83 1.53
C SER A 286 -9.75 2.85 1.56
N HIS A 287 -10.33 2.77 2.76
CA HIS A 287 -11.75 2.99 2.98
C HIS A 287 -12.06 4.46 3.30
N SER A 288 -11.05 5.33 3.36
CA SER A 288 -11.22 6.73 3.73
C SER A 288 -11.70 7.57 2.56
N THR A 289 -12.44 8.64 2.86
CA THR A 289 -12.81 9.66 1.85
C THR A 289 -11.59 10.34 1.23
N ALA A 290 -10.43 10.31 1.90
CA ALA A 290 -9.19 10.90 1.43
C ALA A 290 -8.32 9.93 0.61
N GLY A 291 -8.73 8.66 0.45
CA GLY A 291 -8.09 7.68 -0.42
C GLY A 291 -6.70 7.18 0.01
N HIS A 292 -6.10 7.74 1.07
CA HIS A 292 -4.74 7.39 1.52
C HIS A 292 -4.74 6.34 2.63
N LEU A 293 -3.60 5.66 2.83
CA LEU A 293 -3.35 4.72 3.92
C LEU A 293 -2.65 5.44 5.09
N THR A 294 -3.11 5.21 6.33
CA THR A 294 -2.47 5.79 7.51
C THR A 294 -1.18 5.05 7.86
N ALA A 295 -0.27 5.71 8.59
CA ALA A 295 0.94 5.07 9.09
C ALA A 295 0.64 3.86 10.00
N ALA A 296 -0.47 3.88 10.73
CA ALA A 296 -0.90 2.76 11.56
C ALA A 296 -1.31 1.54 10.71
N ASP A 297 -2.10 1.76 9.65
CA ASP A 297 -2.52 0.72 8.71
C ASP A 297 -1.31 0.07 8.06
N ILE A 298 -0.37 0.89 7.55
CA ILE A 298 0.83 0.38 6.87
C ILE A 298 1.70 -0.42 7.83
N ASN A 299 1.92 0.08 9.05
CA ASN A 299 2.70 -0.64 10.06
C ASN A 299 2.07 -1.97 10.48
N GLU A 300 0.74 -2.04 10.55
CA GLU A 300 0.04 -3.30 10.77
C GLU A 300 0.27 -4.27 9.60
N LYS A 301 0.12 -3.80 8.36
CA LYS A 301 0.30 -4.62 7.15
C LYS A 301 1.74 -5.09 7.01
N THR A 302 2.72 -4.26 7.35
CA THR A 302 4.14 -4.65 7.42
C THR A 302 4.37 -5.79 8.42
N LYS A 303 3.76 -5.74 9.61
CA LYS A 303 3.84 -6.84 10.59
C LYS A 303 3.14 -8.09 10.08
N LEU A 304 1.99 -7.95 9.42
CA LEU A 304 1.28 -9.06 8.80
C LEU A 304 2.12 -9.74 7.71
N VAL A 305 2.72 -8.98 6.80
CA VAL A 305 3.59 -9.53 5.74
C VAL A 305 4.77 -10.31 6.33
N LYS A 306 5.43 -9.77 7.37
CA LYS A 306 6.49 -10.49 8.09
C LYS A 306 5.98 -11.80 8.68
N HIS A 307 4.80 -11.78 9.32
CA HIS A 307 4.18 -12.98 9.88
C HIS A 307 3.77 -14.01 8.82
N LEU A 308 3.25 -13.57 7.66
CA LEU A 308 2.90 -14.44 6.55
C LEU A 308 4.14 -15.15 5.99
N ALA A 309 5.23 -14.41 5.83
CA ALA A 309 6.52 -14.96 5.42
C ALA A 309 7.05 -15.99 6.44
N ASP A 310 6.92 -15.71 7.73
CA ASP A 310 7.35 -16.62 8.80
C ASP A 310 6.44 -17.85 8.97
N SER A 311 5.22 -17.86 8.40
CA SER A 311 4.21 -18.93 8.54
C SER A 311 4.07 -19.83 7.31
N GLY A 312 5.10 -19.88 6.46
CA GLY A 312 5.17 -20.82 5.33
C GLY A 312 4.37 -20.39 4.09
N HIS A 313 3.89 -19.14 4.01
CA HIS A 313 3.27 -18.63 2.78
C HIS A 313 4.35 -18.35 1.72
N ASN A 314 4.21 -18.98 0.55
CA ASN A 314 5.15 -18.86 -0.58
C ASN A 314 4.62 -17.98 -1.73
N TRP A 315 3.41 -17.44 -1.57
CA TRP A 315 2.80 -16.47 -2.49
C TRP A 315 2.01 -15.43 -1.70
N ILE A 316 2.35 -14.15 -1.89
CA ILE A 316 1.67 -13.04 -1.22
C ILE A 316 1.16 -12.06 -2.29
N GLY A 317 -0.16 -11.98 -2.39
CA GLY A 317 -0.87 -11.01 -3.21
C GLY A 317 -1.16 -9.73 -2.44
N PHE A 318 -0.93 -8.59 -3.06
CA PHE A 318 -1.26 -7.27 -2.54
C PHE A 318 -2.37 -6.68 -3.39
N ASN A 319 -3.55 -6.52 -2.81
CA ASN A 319 -4.67 -5.87 -3.47
C ASN A 319 -4.61 -4.37 -3.15
N ILE A 320 -4.22 -3.56 -4.12
CA ILE A 320 -3.87 -2.15 -3.93
C ILE A 320 -4.96 -1.28 -4.57
N ASP A 321 -5.58 -0.45 -3.74
CA ASP A 321 -6.51 0.59 -4.18
C ASP A 321 -6.44 1.78 -3.23
N CYS A 322 -5.47 2.67 -3.46
CA CYS A 322 -5.23 3.84 -2.62
C CYS A 322 -4.42 4.94 -3.34
N SER A 323 -4.51 6.15 -2.81
CA SER A 323 -3.89 7.37 -3.36
C SER A 323 -2.58 7.76 -2.65
N GLY A 324 -1.88 6.80 -2.04
CA GLY A 324 -0.64 7.02 -1.29
C GLY A 324 -0.82 6.98 0.24
N GLY A 325 0.16 7.48 0.96
CA GLY A 325 0.23 7.50 2.42
C GLY A 325 1.61 7.95 2.91
N ASP A 326 1.83 7.83 4.22
CA ASP A 326 3.11 8.20 4.86
C ASP A 326 4.30 7.49 4.20
N TYR A 327 5.22 8.27 3.62
CA TYR A 327 6.35 7.75 2.86
C TYR A 327 7.28 6.89 3.70
N ALA A 328 7.54 7.26 4.96
CA ALA A 328 8.44 6.49 5.82
C ALA A 328 7.90 5.08 6.06
N SER A 329 6.62 4.96 6.42
CA SER A 329 5.95 3.69 6.65
C SER A 329 5.85 2.86 5.36
N ILE A 330 5.55 3.48 4.22
CA ILE A 330 5.51 2.80 2.92
C ILE A 330 6.87 2.28 2.51
N LEU A 331 7.93 3.07 2.68
CA LEU A 331 9.30 2.62 2.37
C LEU A 331 9.72 1.46 3.28
N GLU A 332 9.28 1.42 4.54
CA GLU A 332 9.49 0.24 5.40
C GLU A 332 8.77 -0.99 4.84
N LEU A 333 7.52 -0.85 4.41
CA LEU A 333 6.78 -1.94 3.77
C LEU A 333 7.46 -2.41 2.47
N CYS A 334 7.83 -1.48 1.58
CA CYS A 334 8.52 -1.79 0.33
C CYS A 334 9.86 -2.50 0.57
N ASN A 335 10.65 -2.04 1.54
CA ASN A 335 11.88 -2.74 1.93
C ASN A 335 11.59 -4.14 2.47
N THR A 336 10.55 -4.29 3.30
CA THR A 336 10.13 -5.60 3.81
C THR A 336 9.78 -6.55 2.67
N ILE A 337 8.98 -6.10 1.68
CA ILE A 337 8.60 -6.90 0.51
C ILE A 337 9.84 -7.24 -0.34
N ALA A 338 10.74 -6.27 -0.56
CA ALA A 338 11.96 -6.48 -1.33
C ALA A 338 12.94 -7.45 -0.67
N GLU A 339 12.95 -7.52 0.67
CA GLU A 339 13.84 -8.39 1.45
C GLU A 339 13.29 -9.81 1.68
N LEU A 340 12.02 -10.09 1.35
CA LEU A 340 11.43 -11.44 1.53
C LEU A 340 12.29 -12.52 0.86
N ASN A 341 12.73 -12.28 -0.38
CA ASN A 341 13.54 -13.23 -1.16
C ASN A 341 15.00 -13.35 -0.67
N GLN A 342 15.48 -12.42 0.15
CA GLN A 342 16.85 -12.44 0.68
C GLN A 342 17.00 -13.26 1.95
N ARG A 343 15.89 -13.54 2.66
CA ARG A 343 15.89 -14.32 3.91
C ARG A 343 15.99 -15.84 3.69
N GLY A 344 16.24 -16.28 2.46
CA GLY A 344 16.24 -17.71 2.08
C GLY A 344 14.84 -18.29 1.91
N GLN A 345 13.81 -17.44 1.90
CA GLN A 345 12.42 -17.79 1.59
C GLN A 345 12.13 -17.24 0.18
N ASP A 346 11.85 -18.08 -0.82
CA ASP A 346 11.56 -17.61 -2.19
C ASP A 346 10.04 -17.38 -2.31
N ILE A 347 9.58 -16.20 -1.88
CA ILE A 347 8.16 -15.81 -1.80
C ILE A 347 7.80 -15.02 -3.06
N THR A 348 6.83 -15.51 -3.82
CA THR A 348 6.31 -14.77 -4.99
C THR A 348 5.42 -13.63 -4.53
N THR A 349 5.80 -12.39 -4.85
CA THR A 349 5.01 -11.19 -4.49
C THR A 349 4.27 -10.63 -5.70
N VAL A 350 2.96 -10.44 -5.57
CA VAL A 350 2.10 -10.02 -6.69
C VAL A 350 1.27 -8.81 -6.28
N ALA A 351 1.40 -7.69 -6.99
CA ALA A 351 0.51 -6.55 -6.84
C ALA A 351 -0.65 -6.63 -7.83
N PHE A 352 -1.88 -6.44 -7.36
CA PHE A 352 -3.06 -6.25 -8.19
C PHE A 352 -3.63 -4.86 -7.93
N ILE A 353 -3.80 -4.07 -8.99
CA ILE A 353 -4.35 -2.72 -8.92
C ILE A 353 -5.65 -2.67 -9.71
N GLN A 354 -6.76 -2.50 -8.99
CA GLN A 354 -8.08 -2.47 -9.61
C GLN A 354 -8.42 -1.08 -10.16
N ASN A 355 -8.24 -0.02 -9.37
CA ASN A 355 -8.60 1.35 -9.75
C ASN A 355 -7.38 2.26 -9.74
N GLN A 356 -6.67 2.35 -8.61
CA GLN A 356 -5.54 3.27 -8.51
C GLN A 356 -4.48 2.84 -7.49
N ALA A 357 -3.22 3.17 -7.79
CA ALA A 357 -2.11 3.14 -6.85
C ALA A 357 -1.27 4.40 -7.05
N LEU A 358 -1.69 5.52 -6.47
CA LEU A 358 -1.07 6.83 -6.73
C LEU A 358 0.12 7.07 -5.81
N GLU A 359 1.06 7.90 -6.26
CA GLU A 359 2.18 8.41 -5.45
C GLU A 359 2.96 7.29 -4.73
N SER A 360 3.03 7.31 -3.41
CA SER A 360 3.79 6.37 -2.60
C SER A 360 3.20 4.96 -2.65
N ALA A 361 1.89 4.80 -2.90
CA ALA A 361 1.27 3.48 -3.07
C ALA A 361 1.79 2.74 -4.31
N ALA A 362 2.16 3.47 -5.37
CA ALA A 362 2.79 2.89 -6.55
C ALA A 362 4.12 2.20 -6.22
N LEU A 363 4.85 2.69 -5.20
CA LEU A 363 6.11 2.09 -4.76
C LEU A 363 5.90 0.67 -4.23
N ILE A 364 4.77 0.40 -3.58
CA ILE A 364 4.43 -0.94 -3.06
C ILE A 364 4.27 -1.91 -4.24
N ALA A 365 3.57 -1.48 -5.28
CA ALA A 365 3.42 -2.27 -6.50
C ALA A 365 4.77 -2.52 -7.19
N LEU A 366 5.60 -1.49 -7.31
CA LEU A 366 6.95 -1.62 -7.88
C LEU A 366 7.91 -2.47 -7.03
N ALA A 367 7.65 -2.57 -5.73
CA ALA A 367 8.34 -3.45 -4.81
C ALA A 367 7.87 -4.91 -4.90
N CYS A 368 6.88 -5.27 -5.72
CA CYS A 368 6.45 -6.65 -5.98
C CYS A 368 7.16 -7.25 -7.21
N ASP A 369 7.16 -8.58 -7.32
CA ASP A 369 7.74 -9.30 -8.47
C ASP A 369 6.86 -9.16 -9.72
N HIS A 370 5.55 -9.36 -9.54
CA HIS A 370 4.54 -9.23 -10.60
C HIS A 370 3.56 -8.08 -10.30
N ILE A 371 3.10 -7.40 -11.35
CA ILE A 371 2.11 -6.33 -11.25
C ILE A 371 1.00 -6.57 -12.26
N PHE A 372 -0.23 -6.69 -11.78
CA PHE A 372 -1.44 -6.82 -12.58
C PHE A 372 -2.25 -5.52 -12.49
N LEU A 373 -2.48 -4.88 -13.64
CA LEU A 373 -3.30 -3.68 -13.74
C LEU A 373 -4.62 -3.99 -14.44
N SER A 374 -5.71 -3.43 -13.92
CA SER A 374 -6.96 -3.35 -14.66
C SER A 374 -6.84 -2.36 -15.82
N LYS A 375 -7.70 -2.51 -16.82
CA LYS A 375 -7.65 -1.71 -18.06
C LYS A 375 -7.79 -0.20 -17.82
N GLN A 376 -8.46 0.19 -16.73
CA GLN A 376 -8.68 1.60 -16.36
C GLN A 376 -7.83 2.01 -15.15
N ALA A 377 -6.99 1.11 -14.64
CA ALA A 377 -6.18 1.40 -13.47
C ALA A 377 -5.07 2.40 -13.80
N ILE A 378 -4.78 3.27 -12.84
CA ILE A 378 -3.71 4.25 -12.90
C ILE A 378 -2.70 3.96 -11.78
N ILE A 379 -1.41 4.03 -12.07
CA ILE A 379 -0.33 3.87 -11.09
C ILE A 379 0.62 5.07 -11.17
N GLY A 380 1.01 5.60 -10.01
CA GLY A 380 1.77 6.85 -9.91
C GLY A 380 0.89 8.08 -10.15
N GLY A 381 1.53 9.23 -10.36
CA GLY A 381 0.84 10.50 -10.57
C GLY A 381 0.54 11.27 -9.28
N PRO A 382 -0.23 12.37 -9.39
CA PRO A 382 -0.43 13.32 -8.29
C PRO A 382 -1.24 12.67 -7.17
N GLY A 383 -0.60 12.46 -6.03
CA GLY A 383 -1.23 11.92 -4.83
C GLY A 383 -1.60 12.99 -3.82
N ASN A 384 -1.75 12.55 -2.58
CA ASN A 384 -2.24 13.39 -1.50
C ASN A 384 -1.13 14.25 -0.86
N GLN A 385 0.14 13.84 -0.94
CA GLN A 385 1.26 14.49 -0.25
C GLN A 385 2.48 14.70 -1.16
N PRO A 386 2.41 15.69 -2.09
CA PRO A 386 3.51 15.93 -3.01
C PRO A 386 4.80 16.22 -2.25
N LEU A 387 5.88 15.55 -2.63
CA LEU A 387 7.19 15.74 -2.00
C LEU A 387 7.83 17.06 -2.42
N SER A 388 8.49 17.71 -1.48
CA SER A 388 9.43 18.78 -1.77
C SER A 388 10.71 18.25 -2.44
N ALA A 389 11.46 19.12 -3.10
CA ALA A 389 12.71 18.74 -3.75
C ALA A 389 13.74 18.13 -2.78
N ASP A 390 13.79 18.61 -1.53
CA ASP A 390 14.71 18.10 -0.51
C ASP A 390 14.29 16.70 -0.04
N GLU A 391 12.99 16.47 0.18
CA GLU A 391 12.49 15.14 0.57
C GLU A 391 12.67 14.10 -0.54
N LEU A 392 12.53 14.50 -1.81
CA LEU A 392 12.85 13.63 -2.95
C LEU A 392 14.31 13.18 -2.92
N ILE A 393 15.24 14.07 -2.56
CA ILE A 393 16.67 13.74 -2.43
C ILE A 393 16.90 12.72 -1.31
N ASP A 394 16.20 12.87 -0.18
CA ASP A 394 16.33 11.97 0.97
C ASP A 394 15.73 10.57 0.71
N ILE A 395 14.65 10.49 -0.06
CA ILE A 395 13.95 9.24 -0.39
C ILE A 395 14.62 8.49 -1.56
N LEU A 396 15.41 9.17 -2.40
CA LEU A 396 16.01 8.53 -3.58
C LEU A 396 17.01 7.39 -3.24
N PRO A 397 17.92 7.51 -2.25
CA PRO A 397 18.82 6.42 -1.88
C PRO A 397 18.12 5.11 -1.48
N PRO A 398 17.12 5.09 -0.56
CA PRO A 398 16.42 3.84 -0.25
C PRO A 398 15.63 3.30 -1.45
N LEU A 399 15.06 4.15 -2.30
CA LEU A 399 14.40 3.71 -3.54
C LEU A 399 15.35 3.03 -4.51
N LYS A 400 16.57 3.57 -4.69
CA LYS A 400 17.60 2.94 -5.54
C LYS A 400 17.93 1.53 -5.05
N LYS A 401 18.02 1.32 -3.74
CA LYS A 401 18.27 0.00 -3.14
C LYS A 401 17.14 -0.98 -3.46
N ILE A 402 15.87 -0.57 -3.30
CA ILE A 402 14.70 -1.40 -3.62
C ILE A 402 14.67 -1.73 -5.12
N ALA A 403 14.91 -0.75 -5.98
CA ALA A 403 14.93 -0.91 -7.44
C ALA A 403 16.00 -1.93 -7.87
N GLN A 404 17.19 -1.86 -7.28
CA GLN A 404 18.26 -2.85 -7.49
C GLN A 404 17.83 -4.25 -7.05
N HIS A 405 17.24 -4.40 -5.87
CA HIS A 405 16.76 -5.70 -5.39
C HIS A 405 15.70 -6.32 -6.31
N LYS A 406 14.83 -5.51 -6.91
CA LYS A 406 13.79 -5.98 -7.82
C LYS A 406 14.21 -6.00 -9.30
N ASN A 407 15.49 -5.77 -9.60
CA ASN A 407 16.02 -5.72 -10.98
C ASN A 407 15.22 -4.77 -11.88
N ARG A 408 14.88 -3.59 -11.36
CA ARG A 408 14.14 -2.53 -12.04
C ARG A 408 14.98 -1.25 -12.06
N THR A 409 14.76 -0.41 -13.06
CA THR A 409 15.39 0.93 -13.12
C THR A 409 14.82 1.82 -12.02
N TRP A 410 15.65 2.58 -11.29
CA TRP A 410 15.13 3.47 -10.26
C TRP A 410 14.37 4.68 -10.84
N SER A 411 14.56 4.98 -12.13
CA SER A 411 13.82 6.03 -12.84
C SER A 411 12.31 5.84 -12.77
N ILE A 412 11.81 4.61 -12.88
CA ILE A 412 10.36 4.37 -12.80
C ILE A 412 9.85 4.62 -11.38
N PHE A 413 10.63 4.27 -10.33
CA PHE A 413 10.26 4.58 -8.95
C PHE A 413 10.20 6.09 -8.70
N ALA A 414 11.20 6.82 -9.19
CA ALA A 414 11.24 8.27 -9.06
C ALA A 414 10.06 8.94 -9.80
N ALA A 415 9.74 8.49 -11.01
CA ALA A 415 8.63 9.03 -11.79
C ALA A 415 7.24 8.70 -11.20
N MET A 416 7.12 7.68 -10.35
CA MET A 416 5.86 7.41 -9.63
C MET A 416 5.56 8.44 -8.54
N ILE A 417 6.60 9.03 -7.94
CA ILE A 417 6.48 9.97 -6.82
C ILE A 417 6.75 11.43 -7.20
N ASP A 418 7.43 11.64 -8.33
CA ASP A 418 7.60 12.94 -8.97
C ASP A 418 6.90 12.92 -10.35
N PRO A 419 5.62 13.32 -10.43
CA PRO A 419 4.86 13.36 -11.67
C PRO A 419 5.48 14.27 -12.74
N SER A 420 6.34 15.21 -12.33
CA SER A 420 7.01 16.15 -13.24
C SER A 420 8.28 15.58 -13.87
N LEU A 421 8.74 14.40 -13.44
CA LEU A 421 9.96 13.78 -13.92
C LEU A 421 9.70 13.04 -15.26
N PRO A 422 10.20 13.54 -16.40
CA PRO A 422 10.02 12.85 -17.67
C PRO A 422 10.85 11.58 -17.73
N ILE A 423 10.25 10.50 -18.26
CA ILE A 423 10.95 9.26 -18.58
C ILE A 423 11.25 9.24 -20.07
N HIS A 424 12.52 9.02 -20.39
CA HIS A 424 12.99 8.90 -21.77
C HIS A 424 13.28 7.44 -22.10
N ILE A 425 12.96 7.06 -23.33
CA ILE A 425 13.30 5.77 -23.90
C ILE A 425 14.64 5.91 -24.64
N TYR A 426 15.60 5.08 -24.25
CA TYR A 426 16.93 5.01 -24.85
C TYR A 426 17.13 3.67 -25.55
N HIS A 427 17.66 3.73 -26.77
CA HIS A 427 18.01 2.59 -27.58
C HIS A 427 19.52 2.40 -27.63
N HIS A 428 19.99 1.18 -27.37
CA HIS A 428 21.39 0.86 -27.54
C HIS A 428 21.75 0.87 -29.04
N ARG A 429 22.77 1.63 -29.42
CA ARG A 429 23.15 1.90 -30.83
C ARG A 429 23.42 0.64 -31.66
N VAL A 430 23.96 -0.41 -31.04
CA VAL A 430 24.40 -1.64 -31.74
C VAL A 430 23.37 -2.77 -31.64
N THR A 431 22.78 -2.96 -30.46
CA THR A 431 21.90 -4.11 -30.17
C THR A 431 20.42 -3.76 -30.26
N ASP A 432 20.10 -2.47 -30.41
CA ASP A 432 18.74 -1.90 -30.35
C ASP A 432 17.95 -2.24 -29.09
N VAL A 433 18.64 -2.68 -28.03
CA VAL A 433 18.02 -2.96 -26.73
C VAL A 433 17.45 -1.66 -26.17
N LYS A 434 16.19 -1.73 -25.75
CA LYS A 434 15.45 -0.61 -25.16
C LYS A 434 15.68 -0.55 -23.65
N LYS A 435 15.97 0.65 -23.12
CA LYS A 435 15.97 0.95 -21.68
C LYS A 435 15.26 2.28 -21.41
N ILE A 436 14.78 2.45 -20.18
CA ILE A 436 14.13 3.68 -19.75
C ILE A 436 14.96 4.35 -18.64
N PHE A 437 15.21 5.64 -18.81
CA PHE A 437 15.94 6.45 -17.84
C PHE A 437 15.33 7.85 -17.74
N CYS A 438 15.33 8.41 -16.54
CA CYS A 438 15.29 9.85 -16.36
C CYS A 438 16.68 10.43 -16.69
N ARG A 439 16.74 11.72 -17.01
CA ARG A 439 17.99 12.37 -17.43
C ARG A 439 19.12 12.25 -16.40
N VAL A 440 18.78 12.27 -15.12
CA VAL A 440 19.75 12.14 -14.03
C VAL A 440 20.35 10.73 -13.99
N GLN A 441 19.51 9.69 -14.10
CA GLN A 441 20.00 8.31 -14.14
C GLN A 441 20.84 8.05 -15.38
N TYR A 442 20.41 8.60 -16.52
CA TYR A 442 21.15 8.50 -17.78
C TYR A 442 22.58 9.02 -17.62
N ASN A 443 22.74 10.26 -17.13
CA ASN A 443 24.06 10.86 -16.95
C ASN A 443 24.95 10.03 -16.01
N GLN A 444 24.39 9.53 -14.89
CA GLN A 444 25.11 8.67 -13.96
C GLN A 444 25.56 7.35 -14.63
N GLN A 445 24.70 6.73 -15.43
CA GLN A 445 25.03 5.50 -16.15
C GLN A 445 26.10 5.75 -17.21
N THR A 446 25.99 6.84 -17.98
CA THR A 446 26.95 7.21 -19.01
C THR A 446 28.33 7.51 -18.42
N GLU A 447 28.40 8.18 -17.26
CA GLU A 447 29.65 8.39 -16.53
C GLU A 447 30.30 7.08 -16.09
N LEU A 448 29.51 6.15 -15.54
CA LEU A 448 29.98 4.82 -15.15
C LEU A 448 30.47 4.01 -16.36
N ASP A 449 29.67 3.97 -17.43
CA ASP A 449 30.00 3.26 -18.67
C ASP A 449 31.29 3.82 -19.30
N ASN A 450 31.48 5.13 -19.28
CA ASN A 450 32.68 5.79 -19.81
C ASN A 450 33.91 5.57 -18.91
N SER A 451 33.73 5.47 -17.59
CA SER A 451 34.84 5.18 -16.66
C SER A 451 35.42 3.76 -16.85
N ASN A 452 34.60 2.83 -17.35
CA ASN A 452 34.99 1.44 -17.60
C ASN A 452 35.55 1.20 -19.01
N LYS A 453 35.56 2.21 -19.89
CA LYS A 453 36.04 2.10 -21.27
C LYS A 453 37.49 2.56 -21.43
N LYS A 454 38.15 2.03 -22.47
CA LYS A 454 39.41 2.61 -22.97
C LYS A 454 39.15 4.03 -23.48
N PRO A 455 40.10 4.98 -23.33
CA PRO A 455 39.89 6.40 -23.66
C PRO A 455 39.50 6.68 -25.11
N GLU A 456 39.76 5.75 -26.03
CA GLU A 456 39.36 5.82 -27.45
C GLU A 456 37.87 5.55 -27.70
N ASP A 457 37.21 4.74 -26.86
CA ASP A 457 35.80 4.35 -27.00
C ASP A 457 34.84 5.16 -26.10
N ALA A 458 35.38 5.95 -25.16
CA ALA A 458 34.62 6.76 -24.21
C ALA A 458 33.88 7.96 -24.83
N LEU A 459 34.18 8.33 -26.08
CA LEU A 459 33.54 9.46 -26.77
C LEU A 459 32.25 9.08 -27.52
N VAL A 460 31.93 7.79 -27.66
CA VAL A 460 30.74 7.34 -28.37
C VAL A 460 29.66 6.96 -27.37
N ASP A 461 28.60 7.76 -27.34
CA ASP A 461 27.40 7.45 -26.56
C ASP A 461 26.68 6.24 -27.18
N ASN A 462 26.63 5.16 -26.41
CA ASN A 462 26.03 3.91 -26.84
C ASN A 462 24.50 3.96 -26.78
N TRP A 463 23.91 4.96 -26.14
CA TRP A 463 22.48 5.10 -25.98
C TRP A 463 21.99 6.31 -26.77
N ILE A 464 20.93 6.13 -27.56
CA ILE A 464 20.35 7.19 -28.40
C ILE A 464 18.84 7.22 -28.24
N GLU A 465 18.27 8.43 -28.25
CA GLU A 465 16.82 8.64 -28.34
C GLU A 465 16.43 8.61 -29.83
N LYS A 466 15.43 7.81 -30.21
CA LYS A 466 14.97 7.76 -31.60
C LYS A 466 13.90 8.84 -31.85
N PRO A 467 13.91 9.50 -33.02
CA PRO A 467 12.82 10.40 -33.40
C PRO A 467 11.50 9.62 -33.51
N GLY A 468 10.53 9.93 -32.64
CA GLY A 468 9.22 9.26 -32.60
C GLY A 468 8.95 8.48 -31.31
N ASP A 469 9.94 8.27 -30.45
CA ASP A 469 9.69 7.78 -29.09
C ASP A 469 8.94 8.85 -28.29
N ALA A 470 7.79 8.48 -27.73
CA ALA A 470 6.97 9.38 -26.94
C ALA A 470 7.69 9.70 -25.61
N LEU A 471 7.73 10.99 -25.25
CA LEU A 471 8.00 11.39 -23.88
C LEU A 471 6.78 11.01 -23.06
N ILE A 472 6.95 10.11 -22.10
CA ILE A 472 5.89 9.69 -21.19
C ILE A 472 6.19 10.41 -19.87
N ASP A 473 5.36 11.38 -19.53
CA ASP A 473 5.36 11.98 -18.21
C ASP A 473 4.34 11.30 -17.31
N GLY A 474 4.57 11.37 -16.00
CA GLY A 474 3.71 10.77 -14.99
C GLY A 474 2.63 11.72 -14.49
N SER A 475 2.32 12.82 -15.22
CA SER A 475 1.54 13.94 -14.68
C SER A 475 0.10 13.59 -14.31
N ASP A 476 -0.51 12.64 -15.02
CA ASP A 476 -1.83 12.07 -14.72
C ASP A 476 -1.74 10.62 -14.18
N GLY A 477 -0.52 10.17 -13.87
CA GLY A 477 -0.20 8.77 -13.58
C GLY A 477 -0.07 7.93 -14.86
N PHE A 478 0.41 6.69 -14.69
CA PHE A 478 0.67 5.79 -15.80
C PHE A 478 -0.46 4.77 -15.96
N THR A 479 -0.91 4.59 -17.20
CA THR A 479 -1.83 3.53 -17.60
C THR A 479 -1.09 2.24 -17.92
N GLN A 480 -1.82 1.13 -17.98
CA GLN A 480 -1.29 -0.16 -18.39
C GLN A 480 -0.53 -0.08 -19.74
N ASN A 481 -1.10 0.63 -20.73
CA ASN A 481 -0.50 0.72 -22.07
C ASN A 481 0.82 1.49 -22.05
N GLU A 482 0.92 2.58 -21.28
CA GLU A 482 2.14 3.37 -21.15
C GLU A 482 3.25 2.57 -20.45
N LEU A 483 2.91 1.83 -19.40
CA LEU A 483 3.89 0.98 -18.72
C LEU A 483 4.34 -0.22 -19.58
N GLN A 484 3.46 -0.76 -20.42
CA GLN A 484 3.83 -1.76 -21.42
C GLN A 484 4.78 -1.16 -22.47
N GLN A 485 4.54 0.07 -22.91
CA GLN A 485 5.47 0.78 -23.80
C GLN A 485 6.81 1.04 -23.12
N LEU A 486 6.83 1.36 -21.84
CA LEU A 486 8.06 1.53 -21.05
C LEU A 486 8.78 0.20 -20.78
N GLY A 487 8.15 -0.94 -21.06
CA GLY A 487 8.75 -2.27 -20.85
C GLY A 487 8.93 -2.60 -19.37
N LEU A 488 7.99 -2.18 -18.52
CA LEU A 488 8.05 -2.46 -17.08
C LEU A 488 8.04 -3.98 -16.84
N LYS A 489 9.12 -4.48 -16.23
CA LYS A 489 9.28 -5.90 -15.90
C LYS A 489 8.15 -6.38 -14.97
N GLY A 490 7.60 -7.55 -15.25
CA GLY A 490 6.56 -8.20 -14.42
C GLY A 490 5.15 -7.62 -14.60
N LEU A 491 4.95 -6.68 -15.52
CA LEU A 491 3.64 -6.08 -15.79
C LEU A 491 2.76 -7.02 -16.62
N GLN A 492 1.52 -7.22 -16.17
CA GLN A 492 0.50 -8.01 -16.85
C GLN A 492 -0.88 -7.36 -16.77
N ALA A 493 -1.79 -7.77 -17.66
CA ALA A 493 -3.18 -7.36 -17.61
C ALA A 493 -3.92 -8.18 -16.55
N GLY A 494 -4.67 -7.55 -15.65
CA GLY A 494 -5.50 -8.24 -14.65
C GLY A 494 -6.88 -7.63 -14.53
N GLU A 495 -7.93 -8.44 -14.65
CA GLU A 495 -9.31 -7.92 -14.48
C GLU A 495 -9.79 -8.00 -13.02
N SER A 496 -9.38 -9.03 -12.29
CA SER A 496 -9.75 -9.26 -10.90
C SER A 496 -8.71 -10.12 -10.19
N MET A 497 -8.65 -10.01 -8.87
CA MET A 497 -7.78 -10.87 -8.05
C MET A 497 -8.05 -12.37 -8.31
N ALA A 498 -9.31 -12.77 -8.56
CA ALA A 498 -9.64 -14.15 -8.88
C ALA A 498 -8.94 -14.64 -10.17
N LYS A 499 -8.89 -13.81 -11.22
CA LYS A 499 -8.15 -14.15 -12.45
C LYS A 499 -6.64 -14.12 -12.25
N VAL A 500 -6.14 -13.27 -11.35
CA VAL A 500 -4.73 -13.28 -10.96
C VAL A 500 -4.37 -14.60 -10.28
N LEU A 501 -5.20 -15.07 -9.35
CA LEU A 501 -5.02 -16.37 -8.70
C LEU A 501 -5.08 -17.53 -9.72
N GLU A 502 -6.03 -17.49 -10.67
CA GLU A 502 -6.14 -18.45 -11.77
C GLU A 502 -4.87 -18.48 -12.65
N HIS A 503 -4.26 -17.32 -12.93
CA HIS A 503 -3.00 -17.24 -13.69
C HIS A 503 -1.86 -18.04 -13.04
N PHE A 504 -1.85 -18.11 -11.70
CA PHE A 504 -0.88 -18.88 -10.94
C PHE A 504 -1.35 -20.30 -10.57
N ASN A 505 -2.46 -20.79 -11.15
CA ASN A 505 -3.10 -22.07 -10.81
C ASN A 505 -3.44 -22.21 -9.31
N ILE A 506 -3.94 -21.12 -8.70
CA ILE A 506 -4.31 -21.09 -7.29
C ILE A 506 -5.82 -21.29 -7.17
N ASP A 507 -6.23 -22.51 -6.80
CA ASP A 507 -7.64 -22.92 -6.76
C ASP A 507 -8.43 -22.37 -5.55
N SER A 508 -7.72 -22.00 -4.47
CA SER A 508 -8.33 -21.45 -3.25
C SER A 508 -8.33 -19.93 -3.28
N ASN A 509 -9.48 -19.31 -3.03
CA ASN A 509 -9.53 -17.87 -2.72
C ASN A 509 -8.98 -17.69 -1.28
N PRO A 510 -7.74 -17.21 -1.09
CA PRO A 510 -7.19 -17.04 0.25
C PRO A 510 -8.06 -16.07 1.04
N GLU A 511 -8.40 -16.42 2.29
CA GLU A 511 -9.10 -15.48 3.16
C GLU A 511 -8.25 -14.21 3.30
N SER A 512 -8.85 -13.05 3.00
CA SER A 512 -8.22 -11.75 3.27
C SER A 512 -7.93 -11.65 4.77
N GLN A 513 -6.65 -11.53 5.10
CA GLN A 513 -6.19 -11.50 6.48
C GLN A 513 -6.45 -10.10 7.07
N SER A 514 -7.66 -9.90 7.60
CA SER A 514 -8.04 -8.74 8.41
C SER A 514 -8.19 -9.13 9.87
N LYS A 515 -7.51 -8.40 10.76
CA LYS A 515 -7.56 -8.64 12.20
C LYS A 515 -8.92 -8.20 12.75
N ARG A 516 -9.60 -9.11 13.46
CA ARG A 516 -10.88 -8.91 14.19
C ARG A 516 -12.01 -8.33 13.31
N PRO A 517 -12.79 -9.18 12.63
CA PRO A 517 -13.78 -8.76 11.63
C PRO A 517 -14.83 -7.77 12.15
N TRP A 518 -15.15 -7.78 13.45
CA TRP A 518 -16.14 -6.86 14.03
C TRP A 518 -15.61 -5.45 14.27
N ILE A 519 -14.30 -5.28 14.54
CA ILE A 519 -13.69 -3.94 14.70
C ILE A 519 -13.55 -3.30 13.32
N ALA A 520 -13.01 -4.05 12.37
CA ALA A 520 -12.92 -3.64 10.97
C ALA A 520 -14.31 -3.30 10.39
N ALA A 521 -15.37 -3.99 10.81
CA ALA A 521 -16.73 -3.66 10.39
C ALA A 521 -17.21 -2.30 10.93
N ILE A 522 -16.92 -1.96 12.19
CA ILE A 522 -17.27 -0.67 12.78
C ILE A 522 -16.47 0.46 12.13
N GLU A 523 -15.16 0.25 11.94
CA GLU A 523 -14.29 1.21 11.26
C GLU A 523 -14.76 1.45 9.82
N ARG A 524 -15.00 0.39 9.04
CA ARG A 524 -15.55 0.49 7.67
C ARG A 524 -16.90 1.20 7.62
N PHE A 525 -17.74 1.00 8.63
CA PHE A 525 -19.03 1.70 8.73
C PHE A 525 -18.82 3.20 8.97
N ALA A 526 -17.95 3.56 9.92
CA ALA A 526 -17.64 4.94 10.26
C ALA A 526 -16.88 5.69 9.15
N MET A 527 -16.06 4.99 8.36
CA MET A 527 -15.28 5.56 7.25
C MET A 527 -16.11 5.80 5.99
N ASN A 528 -17.33 5.27 5.92
CA ASN A 528 -18.18 5.36 4.73
C ASN A 528 -18.56 6.84 4.45
N PRO A 529 -18.38 7.36 3.21
CA PRO A 529 -18.57 8.80 2.92
C PRO A 529 -19.93 9.36 3.33
N TRP A 530 -20.99 8.57 3.19
CA TRP A 530 -22.34 9.00 3.55
C TRP A 530 -22.55 9.15 5.06
N PHE A 531 -21.83 8.39 5.90
CA PHE A 531 -22.00 8.41 7.35
C PHE A 531 -21.66 9.80 7.91
N ALA A 532 -20.50 10.33 7.50
CA ALA A 532 -20.07 11.68 7.89
C ALA A 532 -21.06 12.75 7.41
N SER A 533 -21.54 12.67 6.15
CA SER A 533 -22.53 13.63 5.62
C SER A 533 -23.86 13.58 6.37
N VAL A 534 -24.32 12.38 6.74
CA VAL A 534 -25.56 12.20 7.51
C VAL A 534 -25.41 12.74 8.92
N MET A 535 -24.30 12.44 9.61
CA MET A 535 -24.03 12.98 10.95
C MET A 535 -23.94 14.51 10.93
N LEU A 536 -23.25 15.08 9.93
CA LEU A 536 -23.18 16.53 9.76
C LEU A 536 -24.54 17.16 9.51
N THR A 537 -25.36 16.55 8.64
CA THR A 537 -26.72 17.05 8.31
C THR A 537 -27.65 16.98 9.52
N ILE A 538 -27.69 15.85 10.23
CA ILE A 538 -28.50 15.68 11.45
C ILE A 538 -28.01 16.63 12.54
N GLY A 539 -26.69 16.78 12.72
CA GLY A 539 -26.10 17.68 13.68
C GLY A 539 -26.46 19.14 13.42
N MET A 540 -26.34 19.58 12.17
CA MET A 540 -26.75 20.93 11.74
C MET A 540 -28.25 21.16 11.89
N TYR A 541 -29.08 20.15 11.62
CA TYR A 541 -30.53 20.24 11.81
C TYR A 541 -30.90 20.37 13.30
N GLY A 542 -30.22 19.62 14.18
CA GLY A 542 -30.38 19.75 15.63
C GLY A 542 -30.02 21.15 16.14
N LEU A 543 -28.90 21.71 15.66
CA LEU A 543 -28.53 23.11 15.96
C LEU A 543 -29.56 24.11 15.43
N PHE A 544 -30.09 23.91 14.23
CA PHE A 544 -31.10 24.79 13.64
C PHE A 544 -32.38 24.85 14.48
N ILE A 545 -32.86 23.70 14.98
CA ILE A 545 -34.02 23.65 15.89
C ILE A 545 -33.70 24.35 17.21
N GLU A 546 -32.50 24.10 17.77
CA GLU A 546 -32.07 24.69 19.04
C GLU A 546 -32.10 26.23 19.00
N MET A 547 -31.74 26.84 17.87
CA MET A 547 -31.78 28.31 17.70
C MET A 547 -33.20 28.90 17.84
N GLY A 548 -34.24 28.11 17.57
CA GLY A 548 -35.64 28.53 17.71
C GLY A 548 -36.24 28.30 19.09
N THR A 549 -35.56 27.55 19.97
CA THR A 549 -36.06 27.17 21.29
C THR A 549 -35.20 27.75 22.41
N PRO A 550 -35.75 28.50 23.37
CA PRO A 550 -34.95 29.02 24.48
C PRO A 550 -34.51 27.90 25.44
N GLY A 551 -33.19 27.79 25.70
CA GLY A 551 -32.57 26.83 26.63
C GLY A 551 -31.82 25.68 25.95
N LEU A 552 -31.16 24.81 26.72
CA LEU A 552 -30.51 23.60 26.20
C LEU A 552 -31.55 22.48 26.02
N SER A 553 -31.87 22.12 24.79
CA SER A 553 -32.89 21.12 24.49
C SER A 553 -32.30 19.79 23.99
N ILE A 554 -33.16 18.75 23.88
CA ILE A 554 -32.77 17.44 23.34
C ILE A 554 -32.12 17.58 21.94
N PRO A 555 -32.67 18.38 21.00
CA PRO A 555 -32.00 18.77 19.76
C PRO A 555 -30.55 19.22 19.90
N GLY A 556 -30.23 20.10 20.86
CA GLY A 556 -28.84 20.54 21.12
C GLY A 556 -27.91 19.41 21.55
N ILE A 557 -28.37 18.47 22.39
CA ILE A 557 -27.58 17.30 22.81
C ILE A 557 -27.35 16.35 21.61
N ILE A 558 -28.38 16.12 20.80
CA ILE A 558 -28.27 15.31 19.57
C ILE A 558 -27.26 15.95 18.62
N ALA A 559 -27.31 17.27 18.45
CA ALA A 559 -26.37 17.99 17.62
C ALA A 559 -24.92 17.77 18.07
N LEU A 560 -24.64 17.96 19.36
CA LEU A 560 -23.32 17.76 19.94
C LEU A 560 -22.80 16.32 19.75
N LEU A 561 -23.66 15.31 19.95
CA LEU A 561 -23.31 13.91 19.72
C LEU A 561 -23.01 13.63 18.24
N CYS A 562 -23.80 14.18 17.33
CA CYS A 562 -23.57 14.05 15.88
C CYS A 562 -22.27 14.73 15.43
N PHE A 563 -21.94 15.92 15.93
CA PHE A 563 -20.65 16.56 15.64
C PHE A 563 -19.47 15.78 16.22
N ALA A 564 -19.61 15.20 17.42
CA ALA A 564 -18.59 14.33 18.00
C ALA A 564 -18.38 13.05 17.16
N LEU A 565 -19.46 12.40 16.71
CA LEU A 565 -19.37 11.23 15.82
C LEU A 565 -18.80 11.58 14.44
N PHE A 566 -19.10 12.77 13.92
CA PHE A 566 -18.51 13.30 12.70
C PHE A 566 -16.99 13.47 12.86
N LEU A 567 -16.54 14.17 13.91
CA LEU A 567 -15.11 14.36 14.18
C LEU A 567 -14.41 13.03 14.43
N TRP A 568 -15.03 12.09 15.15
CA TRP A 568 -14.49 10.75 15.38
C TRP A 568 -14.34 9.95 14.07
N SER A 569 -15.35 9.99 13.19
CA SER A 569 -15.26 9.39 11.84
C SER A 569 -14.12 9.99 11.00
N LYS A 570 -13.86 11.29 11.15
CA LYS A 570 -12.78 11.99 10.45
C LYS A 570 -11.39 11.74 11.07
N GLU A 571 -11.31 11.59 12.39
CA GLU A 571 -10.11 11.14 13.09
C GLU A 571 -9.70 9.73 12.63
N LEU A 572 -10.66 8.80 12.52
CA LEU A 572 -10.41 7.46 11.97
C LEU A 572 -9.90 7.49 10.52
N ASN A 573 -10.30 8.49 9.75
CA ASN A 573 -9.80 8.72 8.39
C ASN A 573 -8.45 9.43 8.33
N GLY A 574 -7.89 9.84 9.47
CA GLY A 574 -6.63 10.59 9.54
C GLY A 574 -6.72 12.01 8.98
N THR A 575 -7.92 12.58 8.86
CA THR A 575 -8.13 13.92 8.24
C THR A 575 -8.26 15.06 9.26
N VAL A 576 -8.33 14.77 10.56
CA VAL A 576 -8.47 15.79 11.60
C VAL A 576 -7.16 15.90 12.38
N ASP A 577 -6.58 17.09 12.38
CA ASP A 577 -5.47 17.48 13.23
C ASP A 577 -5.97 18.51 14.27
N ALA A 578 -5.06 19.03 15.10
CA ALA A 578 -5.37 20.01 16.13
C ALA A 578 -5.94 21.32 15.55
N LEU A 579 -5.53 21.70 14.33
CA LEU A 579 -5.93 22.96 13.69
C LEU A 579 -7.44 23.02 13.45
N GLU A 580 -8.01 21.95 12.90
CA GLU A 580 -9.43 21.86 12.54
C GLU A 580 -10.31 21.94 13.80
N ILE A 581 -9.91 21.23 14.86
CA ILE A 581 -10.60 21.25 16.15
C ILE A 581 -10.53 22.66 16.75
N VAL A 582 -9.37 23.31 16.72
CA VAL A 582 -9.20 24.68 17.23
C VAL A 582 -10.07 25.66 16.44
N LEU A 583 -10.09 25.58 15.10
CA LEU A 583 -10.94 26.43 14.26
C LEU A 583 -12.43 26.30 14.61
N ILE A 584 -12.92 25.06 14.76
CA ILE A 584 -14.33 24.80 15.12
C ILE A 584 -14.62 25.34 16.52
N VAL A 585 -13.78 25.03 17.52
CA VAL A 585 -13.99 25.46 18.92
C VAL A 585 -13.94 26.98 19.05
N VAL A 586 -12.95 27.63 18.44
CA VAL A 586 -12.85 29.10 18.44
C VAL A 586 -14.06 29.71 17.72
N GLY A 587 -14.49 29.13 16.60
CA GLY A 587 -15.69 29.57 15.90
C GLY A 587 -16.96 29.50 16.76
N VAL A 588 -17.15 28.40 17.50
CA VAL A 588 -18.26 28.25 18.47
C VAL A 588 -18.17 29.28 19.60
N LEU A 589 -16.97 29.55 20.12
CA LEU A 589 -16.76 30.58 21.15
C LEU A 589 -17.07 31.98 20.62
N CYS A 590 -16.71 32.30 19.38
CA CYS A 590 -17.07 33.57 18.74
C CYS A 590 -18.60 33.73 18.63
N LEU A 591 -19.32 32.67 18.24
CA LEU A 591 -20.79 32.69 18.23
C LEU A 591 -21.38 32.89 19.62
N ALA A 592 -20.82 32.23 20.65
CA ALA A 592 -21.26 32.42 22.03
C ALA A 592 -21.03 33.86 22.52
N VAL A 593 -19.88 34.45 22.21
CA VAL A 593 -19.58 35.86 22.56
C VAL A 593 -20.58 36.80 21.91
N GLU A 594 -20.91 36.61 20.63
CA GLU A 594 -21.93 37.42 19.96
C GLU A 594 -23.29 37.27 20.65
N ILE A 595 -23.75 36.03 20.87
CA ILE A 595 -25.08 35.75 21.46
C ILE A 595 -25.21 36.29 22.89
N PHE A 596 -24.18 36.18 23.73
CA PHE A 596 -24.27 36.52 25.16
C PHE A 596 -23.74 37.91 25.53
N ILE A 597 -22.79 38.47 24.77
CA ILE A 597 -22.06 39.68 25.17
C ILE A 597 -22.44 40.87 24.28
N ILE A 598 -22.60 40.67 22.97
CA ILE A 598 -22.75 41.75 21.99
C ILE A 598 -24.15 41.70 21.36
N PRO A 599 -25.11 42.51 21.82
CA PRO A 599 -26.42 42.57 21.18
C PRO A 599 -26.30 43.16 19.75
N GLY A 600 -26.33 42.29 18.74
CA GLY A 600 -26.19 42.62 17.32
C GLY A 600 -25.90 41.36 16.49
N PHE A 601 -25.89 41.48 15.16
CA PHE A 601 -25.26 40.48 14.27
C PHE A 601 -24.05 41.16 13.63
N GLY A 602 -22.88 40.96 14.25
CA GLY A 602 -21.65 41.68 14.00
C GLY A 602 -20.52 40.80 13.48
N VAL A 603 -19.29 41.30 13.63
CA VAL A 603 -18.08 40.68 13.11
C VAL A 603 -17.83 39.30 13.73
N PHE A 604 -18.14 39.10 15.02
CA PHE A 604 -17.94 37.82 15.71
C PHE A 604 -18.91 36.73 15.23
N GLY A 605 -20.15 37.10 14.86
CA GLY A 605 -21.12 36.16 14.28
C GLY A 605 -20.65 35.60 12.93
N PHE A 606 -20.30 36.49 12.00
CA PHE A 606 -19.81 36.08 10.68
C PHE A 606 -18.45 35.37 10.74
N SER A 607 -17.52 35.83 11.58
CA SER A 607 -16.22 35.16 11.74
C SER A 607 -16.39 33.79 12.38
N GLY A 608 -17.27 33.64 13.38
CA GLY A 608 -17.58 32.36 14.01
C GLY A 608 -18.12 31.32 13.01
N LEU A 609 -19.13 31.71 12.20
CA LEU A 609 -19.65 30.85 11.12
C LEU A 609 -18.57 30.50 10.09
N GLY A 610 -17.74 31.47 9.69
CA GLY A 610 -16.64 31.25 8.77
C GLY A 610 -15.59 30.27 9.29
N LEU A 611 -15.19 30.39 10.56
CA LEU A 611 -14.24 29.49 11.21
C LEU A 611 -14.78 28.07 11.32
N ILE A 612 -16.06 27.90 11.68
CA ILE A 612 -16.72 26.59 11.71
C ILE A 612 -16.78 25.99 10.30
N PHE A 613 -17.18 26.78 9.30
CA PHE A 613 -17.25 26.31 7.90
C PHE A 613 -15.88 25.86 7.38
N ILE A 614 -14.84 26.68 7.58
CA ILE A 614 -13.46 26.35 7.18
C ILE A 614 -12.99 25.10 7.94
N GLY A 615 -13.23 25.02 9.25
CA GLY A 615 -12.88 23.86 10.06
C GLY A 615 -13.57 22.57 9.60
N LEU A 616 -14.84 22.63 9.20
CA LEU A 616 -15.58 21.47 8.67
C LEU A 616 -15.07 21.01 7.29
N VAL A 617 -14.69 21.95 6.42
CA VAL A 617 -14.08 21.65 5.12
C VAL A 617 -12.70 21.04 5.31
N LEU A 618 -11.85 21.65 6.15
CA LEU A 618 -10.52 21.16 6.46
C LEU A 618 -10.57 19.78 7.14
N ALA A 619 -11.49 19.55 8.08
CA ALA A 619 -11.69 18.24 8.71
C ALA A 619 -12.03 17.11 7.72
N SER A 620 -12.43 17.43 6.49
CA SER A 620 -12.75 16.47 5.44
C SER A 620 -11.60 16.20 4.47
N GLN A 621 -10.45 16.86 4.62
CA GLN A 621 -9.26 16.72 3.77
C GLN A 621 -7.98 16.72 4.61
N THR A 622 -6.83 16.37 4.04
CA THR A 622 -5.55 16.28 4.77
C THR A 622 -4.61 17.46 4.49
N PHE A 623 -5.04 18.43 3.68
CA PHE A 623 -4.22 19.56 3.26
C PHE A 623 -4.97 20.88 3.51
N ILE A 624 -4.21 21.95 3.74
CA ILE A 624 -4.78 23.28 4.00
C ILE A 624 -5.01 24.05 2.69
N ILE A 625 -3.99 24.06 1.82
CA ILE A 625 -4.02 24.75 0.52
C ILE A 625 -3.70 23.72 -0.56
N PRO A 626 -4.54 23.58 -1.60
CA PRO A 626 -4.32 22.60 -2.65
C PRO A 626 -3.10 22.98 -3.50
N GLN A 627 -2.22 22.00 -3.75
CA GLN A 627 -0.98 22.17 -4.52
C GLN A 627 -0.99 21.42 -5.86
N ASN A 628 -1.85 20.41 -6.01
CA ASN A 628 -1.94 19.58 -7.21
C ASN A 628 -3.40 19.33 -7.62
N SER A 629 -3.60 18.74 -8.80
CA SER A 629 -4.93 18.45 -9.38
C SER A 629 -5.79 17.54 -8.49
N PHE A 630 -5.18 16.53 -7.86
CA PHE A 630 -5.86 15.62 -6.94
C PHE A 630 -6.44 16.35 -5.72
N GLN A 631 -5.65 17.24 -5.11
CA GLN A 631 -6.08 18.05 -3.96
C GLN A 631 -7.16 19.06 -4.37
N ILE A 632 -7.11 19.64 -5.56
CA ILE A 632 -8.18 20.53 -6.07
C ILE A 632 -9.51 19.78 -6.18
N ASN A 633 -9.50 18.57 -6.74
CA ASN A 633 -10.70 17.74 -6.85
C ASN A 633 -11.23 17.35 -5.46
N SER A 634 -10.34 16.95 -4.55
CA SER A 634 -10.68 16.60 -3.16
C SER A 634 -11.31 17.78 -2.41
N MET A 635 -10.74 18.99 -2.55
CA MET A 635 -11.27 20.21 -1.95
C MET A 635 -12.67 20.55 -2.49
N THR A 636 -12.88 20.36 -3.79
CA THR A 636 -14.18 20.56 -4.44
C THR A 636 -15.24 19.63 -3.84
N TYR A 637 -14.92 18.34 -3.64
CA TYR A 637 -15.82 17.38 -3.00
C TYR A 637 -16.10 17.74 -1.53
N SER A 638 -15.10 18.15 -0.76
CA SER A 638 -15.26 18.58 0.63
C SER A 638 -16.19 19.78 0.76
N ILE A 639 -15.98 20.82 -0.07
CA ILE A 639 -16.85 22.01 -0.11
C ILE A 639 -18.28 21.62 -0.52
N ALA A 640 -18.42 20.83 -1.58
CA ALA A 640 -19.73 20.38 -2.05
C ALA A 640 -20.48 19.60 -0.95
N THR A 641 -19.78 18.75 -0.19
CA THR A 641 -20.37 17.96 0.90
C THR A 641 -20.93 18.85 2.01
N VAL A 642 -20.19 19.88 2.43
CA VAL A 642 -20.67 20.82 3.45
C VAL A 642 -21.87 21.63 2.92
N ILE A 643 -21.81 22.11 1.68
CA ILE A 643 -22.93 22.84 1.05
C ILE A 643 -24.18 21.95 0.93
N PHE A 644 -24.04 20.71 0.45
CA PHE A 644 -25.14 19.77 0.36
C PHE A 644 -25.72 19.40 1.73
N SER A 645 -24.88 19.36 2.77
CA SER A 645 -25.37 19.15 4.15
C SER A 645 -26.21 20.34 4.62
N ILE A 646 -25.79 21.58 4.34
CA ILE A 646 -26.58 22.79 4.63
C ILE A 646 -27.90 22.79 3.84
N LEU A 647 -27.87 22.48 2.55
CA LEU A 647 -29.09 22.35 1.73
C LEU A 647 -29.99 21.21 2.24
N GLY A 648 -29.38 20.11 2.70
CA GLY A 648 -30.08 18.97 3.30
C GLY A 648 -30.88 19.37 4.53
N VAL A 649 -30.34 20.27 5.38
CA VAL A 649 -31.07 20.86 6.52
C VAL A 649 -32.32 21.61 6.05
N ILE A 650 -32.21 22.42 4.99
CA ILE A 650 -33.35 23.18 4.43
C ILE A 650 -34.42 22.22 3.88
N VAL A 651 -34.02 21.21 3.12
CA VAL A 651 -34.93 20.20 2.56
C VAL A 651 -35.61 19.41 3.68
N LEU A 652 -34.84 18.98 4.69
CA LEU A 652 -35.35 18.26 5.85
C LEU A 652 -36.33 19.12 6.65
N TYR A 653 -36.03 20.40 6.85
CA TYR A 653 -36.94 21.36 7.46
C TYR A 653 -38.25 21.50 6.69
N ILE A 654 -38.20 21.75 5.38
CA ILE A 654 -39.40 21.86 4.54
C ILE A 654 -40.20 20.56 4.54
N GLY A 655 -39.52 19.41 4.46
CA GLY A 655 -40.13 18.08 4.50
C GLY A 655 -40.86 17.81 5.81
N LEU A 656 -40.21 18.05 6.95
CA LEU A 656 -40.85 17.90 8.27
C LEU A 656 -41.96 18.93 8.49
N ALA A 657 -41.75 20.20 8.11
CA ALA A 657 -42.78 21.23 8.20
C ALA A 657 -44.03 20.87 7.40
N ARG A 658 -43.90 20.19 6.26
CA ARG A 658 -45.04 19.72 5.45
C ARG A 658 -45.69 18.43 5.95
N THR A 659 -44.93 17.54 6.58
CA THR A 659 -45.43 16.21 6.98
C THR A 659 -45.91 16.15 8.43
N LEU A 660 -45.34 16.99 9.29
CA LEU A 660 -45.63 17.02 10.73
C LEU A 660 -46.47 18.23 11.15
N SER A 661 -46.90 19.10 10.23
CA SER A 661 -47.72 20.29 10.51
C SER A 661 -48.97 19.98 11.36
N ASP A 662 -49.54 18.79 11.20
CA ASP A 662 -50.77 18.36 11.87
C ASP A 662 -50.52 17.60 13.19
N THR A 663 -49.25 17.48 13.63
CA THR A 663 -48.87 16.78 14.86
C THR A 663 -48.44 17.76 15.96
N ARG A 664 -48.46 17.31 17.23
CA ARG A 664 -48.03 18.15 18.38
C ARG A 664 -46.60 18.68 18.26
N PHE A 665 -45.72 17.98 17.54
CA PHE A 665 -44.36 18.43 17.25
C PHE A 665 -44.32 19.52 16.16
N GLY A 666 -45.22 19.49 15.18
CA GLY A 666 -45.35 20.55 14.17
C GLY A 666 -45.70 21.90 14.78
N HIS A 667 -46.57 21.93 15.78
CA HIS A 667 -46.91 23.14 16.52
C HIS A 667 -45.79 23.68 17.42
N MET A 668 -44.75 22.90 17.70
CA MET A 668 -43.55 23.31 18.43
C MET A 668 -42.40 23.75 17.49
N LEU A 669 -42.40 23.27 16.25
CA LEU A 669 -41.41 23.57 15.20
C LEU A 669 -41.83 24.72 14.28
N ALA A 670 -43.13 24.99 14.16
CA ALA A 670 -43.60 26.22 13.54
C ALA A 670 -43.17 27.39 14.45
N PRO A 671 -42.52 28.44 13.91
CA PRO A 671 -42.28 29.65 14.70
C PRO A 671 -43.58 30.05 15.37
N ALA A 672 -43.51 30.41 16.65
CA ALA A 672 -44.66 30.89 17.41
C ALA A 672 -45.49 31.79 16.49
N ARG A 673 -46.75 31.39 16.29
CA ARG A 673 -47.78 32.01 15.45
C ARG A 673 -47.33 33.38 14.94
N SER A 674 -47.12 33.49 13.63
CA SER A 674 -46.83 34.77 12.99
C SER A 674 -47.78 35.84 13.53
N ASP A 675 -47.25 37.04 13.77
CA ASP A 675 -47.98 38.23 14.22
C ASP A 675 -49.29 38.47 13.42
N GLN A 676 -49.41 37.88 12.22
CA GLN A 676 -50.62 37.87 11.39
C GLN A 676 -51.80 37.09 11.98
N GLN A 677 -51.60 36.03 12.76
CA GLN A 677 -52.69 35.30 13.42
C GLN A 677 -53.07 35.95 14.75
N GLU A 678 -52.13 36.56 15.47
CA GLU A 678 -52.45 37.38 16.65
C GLU A 678 -53.19 38.66 16.23
N GLN A 679 -52.83 39.25 15.08
CA GLN A 679 -53.62 40.26 14.38
C GLN A 679 -54.98 39.74 13.88
N ALA A 680 -55.08 38.50 13.39
CA ALA A 680 -56.37 37.92 12.97
C ALA A 680 -57.27 37.56 14.16
N ASP A 681 -56.72 37.12 15.29
CA ASP A 681 -57.43 36.81 16.52
C ASP A 681 -57.81 38.10 17.27
N THR A 682 -57.03 39.19 17.15
CA THR A 682 -57.47 40.54 17.54
C THR A 682 -58.53 41.07 16.59
N HIS A 683 -58.40 40.90 15.28
CA HIS A 683 -59.40 41.37 14.31
C HIS A 683 -60.74 40.65 14.44
N TRP A 684 -60.74 39.36 14.77
CA TRP A 684 -61.96 38.60 15.08
C TRP A 684 -62.61 39.00 16.41
N ASN A 685 -61.82 39.35 17.42
CA ASN A 685 -62.34 39.89 18.68
C ASN A 685 -62.83 41.35 18.57
N GLU A 686 -62.22 42.15 17.68
CA GLU A 686 -62.60 43.54 17.40
C GLU A 686 -63.92 43.66 16.61
N SER A 687 -64.32 42.61 15.90
CA SER A 687 -65.57 42.59 15.11
C SER A 687 -66.84 42.29 15.92
N LEU A 688 -66.72 41.89 17.19
CA LEU A 688 -67.84 41.45 18.04
C LEU A 688 -68.36 42.52 19.00
N VAL A 689 -67.71 43.69 19.08
CA VAL A 689 -68.14 44.79 19.95
C VAL A 689 -68.74 45.91 19.11
N HIS A 690 -70.07 45.97 19.03
CA HIS A 690 -70.79 47.01 18.30
C HIS A 690 -70.98 48.25 19.21
N TRP A 691 -70.16 49.28 19.00
CA TRP A 691 -70.27 50.58 19.70
C TRP A 691 -71.26 51.54 19.05
N ASP A 692 -72.08 51.09 18.10
CA ASP A 692 -73.04 51.92 17.35
C ASP A 692 -74.00 52.71 18.26
N HIS A 693 -74.29 52.20 19.45
CA HIS A 693 -75.12 52.88 20.45
C HIS A 693 -74.49 54.15 21.03
N LEU A 694 -73.17 54.33 20.89
CA LEU A 694 -72.44 55.50 21.39
C LEU A 694 -72.41 56.65 20.37
N LEU A 695 -72.90 56.45 19.14
CA LEU A 695 -72.97 57.49 18.12
C LEU A 695 -73.93 58.62 18.57
N GLY A 696 -73.46 59.87 18.54
CA GLY A 696 -74.17 61.04 19.09
C GLY A 696 -74.08 61.21 20.61
N SER A 697 -73.39 60.33 21.32
CA SER A 697 -73.20 60.48 22.78
C SER A 697 -72.17 61.57 23.09
N GLN A 698 -72.42 62.33 24.16
CA GLN A 698 -71.49 63.34 24.66
C GLN A 698 -70.57 62.79 25.75
N GLY A 699 -69.33 63.23 25.74
CA GLY A 699 -68.31 62.84 26.71
C GLY A 699 -67.31 63.95 26.99
N VAL A 700 -66.32 63.64 27.84
CA VAL A 700 -65.26 64.58 28.22
C VAL A 700 -63.89 63.95 27.96
N THR A 701 -62.95 64.69 27.39
CA THR A 701 -61.57 64.22 27.21
C THR A 701 -60.86 64.05 28.56
N ILE A 702 -60.24 62.90 28.78
CA ILE A 702 -59.40 62.63 29.97
C ILE A 702 -57.91 62.72 29.65
N THR A 703 -57.54 62.66 28.38
CA THR A 703 -56.21 63.01 27.86
C THR A 703 -56.40 63.99 26.70
N PRO A 704 -55.42 64.87 26.41
CA PRO A 704 -55.48 65.67 25.18
C PRO A 704 -55.50 64.74 23.96
N LEU A 705 -56.34 65.05 22.96
CA LEU A 705 -56.46 64.30 21.72
C LEU A 705 -55.56 64.94 20.65
N SER A 706 -54.57 64.20 20.15
CA SER A 706 -53.61 64.74 19.17
C SER A 706 -53.01 63.69 18.22
N PRO A 707 -53.78 63.09 17.29
CA PRO A 707 -55.24 63.09 17.19
C PRO A 707 -55.90 61.97 18.02
N ALA A 708 -55.13 61.02 18.56
CA ALA A 708 -55.64 59.95 19.42
C ALA A 708 -55.54 60.33 20.90
N GLY A 709 -56.45 59.79 21.72
CA GLY A 709 -56.42 59.87 23.17
C GLY A 709 -57.66 59.21 23.78
N LYS A 710 -57.98 59.53 25.03
CA LYS A 710 -59.06 58.90 25.79
C LYS A 710 -60.13 59.90 26.18
N VAL A 711 -61.38 59.45 26.10
CA VAL A 711 -62.57 60.19 26.56
C VAL A 711 -63.37 59.36 27.54
N GLN A 712 -64.13 60.02 28.40
CA GLN A 712 -65.11 59.40 29.27
C GLN A 712 -66.52 59.69 28.76
N ILE A 713 -67.27 58.65 28.42
CA ILE A 713 -68.66 58.69 27.95
C ILE A 713 -69.48 57.76 28.85
N GLU A 714 -70.58 58.25 29.42
CA GLU A 714 -71.46 57.49 30.34
C GLU A 714 -70.71 56.80 31.51
N GLY A 715 -69.61 57.39 31.96
CA GLY A 715 -68.80 56.86 33.06
C GLY A 715 -67.74 55.83 32.67
N ALA A 716 -67.72 55.35 31.43
CA ALA A 716 -66.70 54.45 30.89
C ALA A 716 -65.66 55.20 30.05
N ILE A 717 -64.44 54.69 30.00
CA ILE A 717 -63.31 55.30 29.27
C ILE A 717 -63.12 54.57 27.94
N TYR A 718 -63.11 55.34 26.85
CA TYR A 718 -62.92 54.84 25.49
C TYR A 718 -61.70 55.50 24.83
N ASP A 719 -60.96 54.72 24.05
CA ASP A 719 -59.92 55.24 23.14
C ASP A 719 -60.59 55.79 21.88
N VAL A 720 -60.30 57.05 21.55
CA VAL A 720 -60.94 57.78 20.45
C VAL A 720 -59.92 58.57 19.64
N ILE A 721 -60.34 58.97 18.44
CA ILE A 721 -59.56 59.82 17.53
C ILE A 721 -60.36 61.10 17.29
N SER A 722 -59.73 62.27 17.35
CA SER A 722 -60.39 63.52 16.99
C SER A 722 -60.63 63.62 15.48
N ASP A 723 -61.54 64.48 15.06
CA ASP A 723 -61.84 64.83 13.65
C ASP A 723 -60.66 65.51 12.88
N GLY A 724 -59.44 65.40 13.39
CA GLY A 724 -58.23 66.00 12.86
C GLY A 724 -57.77 67.26 13.60
N LYS A 725 -58.56 67.78 14.56
CA LYS A 725 -58.18 68.91 15.42
C LYS A 725 -57.54 68.44 16.72
N HIS A 726 -56.65 69.26 17.28
CA HIS A 726 -56.17 69.06 18.65
C HIS A 726 -57.30 69.38 19.63
N VAL A 727 -57.52 68.53 20.64
CA VAL A 727 -58.54 68.75 21.68
C VAL A 727 -57.87 68.69 23.06
N ASP A 728 -58.01 69.76 23.85
CA ASP A 728 -57.42 69.84 25.19
C ASP A 728 -58.10 68.88 26.17
N LEU A 729 -57.40 68.54 27.26
CA LEU A 729 -57.93 67.75 28.37
C LEU A 729 -59.10 68.47 29.07
N GLY A 730 -60.18 67.74 29.38
CA GLY A 730 -61.38 68.27 30.01
C GLY A 730 -62.39 68.91 29.05
N SER A 731 -62.17 68.82 27.73
CA SER A 731 -63.07 69.36 26.71
C SER A 731 -64.28 68.46 26.49
N SER A 732 -65.46 69.04 26.28
CA SER A 732 -66.67 68.30 25.90
C SER A 732 -66.59 67.90 24.43
N ILE A 733 -66.94 66.66 24.13
CA ILE A 733 -66.92 66.10 22.78
C ILE A 733 -68.23 65.35 22.47
N GLU A 734 -68.50 65.14 21.19
CA GLU A 734 -69.58 64.30 20.67
C GLU A 734 -68.99 63.23 19.74
N VAL A 735 -69.52 62.01 19.83
CA VAL A 735 -69.14 60.90 18.93
C VAL A 735 -69.81 61.08 17.57
N ILE A 736 -69.02 61.36 16.53
CA ILE A 736 -69.51 61.62 15.17
C ILE A 736 -69.45 60.39 14.25
N GLU A 737 -68.58 59.43 14.55
CA GLU A 737 -68.41 58.22 13.74
C GLU A 737 -68.00 57.04 14.62
N VAL A 738 -68.63 55.89 14.40
CA VAL A 738 -68.24 54.62 15.01
C VAL A 738 -68.07 53.59 13.89
N THR A 739 -66.85 53.07 13.74
CA THR A 739 -66.50 52.04 12.77
C THR A 739 -65.75 50.92 13.50
N GLY A 740 -66.46 49.90 13.97
CA GLY A 740 -65.90 48.83 14.80
C GLY A 740 -65.40 49.35 16.15
N ASN A 741 -64.12 49.14 16.46
CA ASN A 741 -63.43 49.67 17.64
C ASN A 741 -62.85 51.09 17.43
N ARG A 742 -63.11 51.72 16.27
CA ARG A 742 -62.67 53.08 15.99
C ARG A 742 -63.81 54.05 16.22
N MET A 743 -63.63 54.98 17.15
CA MET A 743 -64.58 56.03 17.46
C MET A 743 -63.95 57.40 17.18
N VAL A 744 -64.61 58.20 16.34
CA VAL A 744 -64.19 59.55 16.00
C VAL A 744 -65.04 60.56 16.76
N VAL A 745 -64.41 61.54 17.38
CA VAL A 745 -65.06 62.57 18.20
C VAL A 745 -64.77 63.97 17.69
N SER A 746 -65.75 64.87 17.82
CA SER A 746 -65.59 66.29 17.51
C SER A 746 -65.99 67.17 18.69
N THR A 747 -65.42 68.37 18.77
CA THR A 747 -65.82 69.43 19.70
C THR A 747 -66.96 70.30 19.15
N ASP A 748 -67.29 70.14 17.87
CA ASP A 748 -68.35 70.89 17.20
C ASP A 748 -69.69 70.18 17.46
N ILE A 749 -70.24 70.39 18.66
CA ILE A 749 -71.49 69.75 19.12
C ILE A 749 -72.66 70.27 18.28
N SER A 750 -73.40 69.36 17.63
CA SER A 750 -74.50 69.70 16.70
C SER A 750 -75.88 69.77 17.33
#